data_AF-A0A3N2KQT6-F1
#
_entry.id   AF-A0A3N2KQT6-F1
#
_cell.length_a   1.000
_cell.length_b   1.000
_cell.length_c   1.000
_cell.angle_alpha   90.00
_cell.angle_beta   90.00
_cell.angle_gamma   90.00
#
_symmetry.space_group_name_H-M   'P 1'
#
loop_
_entity.id
_entity.type
_entity.pdbx_description
1 polymer ?
#
loop_
_entity_poly.entity_id
_entity_poly.type
_entity_poly.pdbx_seq_one_letter_code
_entity_poly.pdbx_strand_id
1 'polypeptide(L)'
;MNKNIFNAFIVGSLAMGLASCSENSWNDHYLDGFEGGVDYDDAVEGTYALTAADYSSIASIMQGKATTDEEKAAAKAIGTKLYFDKFGIYPAQVALPGFLDTSSFPYYLASNGSVVDITYQEASEVPAELTALAGAKTYTVTAADYKTVWGSDENYIKGFAPVAPAASNLPAILAVALPDVDADTYAVVSYEEASTNPIFGNISDEGPKVYIDETFAEGFGDFTIENVIIPEGSTYVWKHDTYKDDSYLKASGFVNKACRISEGWVISPEVALSAKANAVLSFEQAWNKFGSLEEAKNEATVWVRVKGGSWNQLTAKEIPANDSYTFYPTGDIDLSAYNGKTVQIGFCYKSTEQSAGTWELKNLKLQDGGQSSRSSRAVAAEVPTEAKNAVYAYNGSKWAVAEGVVVLNPADYTAMGFSNNKLTDPEIFIPLYLRNKLPYALSGAQEYVVYNGTKADLFVFDGTKWTLNNNGLETVTGRFQKKDNVWSFVKYVGKAIFSEFNEAEIIRDRTYLLVSGDICAVPVNKSSNYGYLQTSSITISGGQIVEKSDVNGFTFAASYEDDDKNVTQAPDGQFLLRDSNGRYLYMSGTYSSANLSAAPTINDGKIADQYLWTATPNGDGTWSIKNVGNNRVMAYSSNYGSFGVYESLGANDVCPSLYILGE
;
A
#
# COMPACT_ATOMS: atom_id res chain seq x y z
N MET A 1 -14.72 33.14 25.67
CA MET A 1 -14.79 34.62 25.61
C MET A 1 -15.17 35.01 24.18
N ASN A 2 -16.38 35.53 24.06
CA ASN A 2 -16.98 36.36 23.01
C ASN A 2 -16.46 36.17 21.58
N LYS A 3 -17.14 35.35 20.76
CA LYS A 3 -17.12 35.53 19.31
C LYS A 3 -18.44 36.02 18.70
N ASN A 4 -19.59 35.88 19.39
CA ASN A 4 -20.90 36.29 18.83
C ASN A 4 -21.81 37.02 19.86
N ILE A 5 -21.32 38.03 20.59
CA ILE A 5 -22.15 38.71 21.63
C ILE A 5 -23.13 39.76 21.09
N PHE A 6 -23.05 40.20 19.83
CA PHE A 6 -23.71 41.46 19.44
C PHE A 6 -25.12 41.42 18.84
N ASN A 7 -25.82 40.28 18.75
CA ASN A 7 -27.15 40.24 18.08
C ASN A 7 -28.39 39.97 18.94
N ALA A 8 -28.30 40.09 20.27
CA ALA A 8 -29.50 40.08 21.12
C ALA A 8 -30.13 41.48 21.33
N PHE A 9 -29.47 42.58 20.95
CA PHE A 9 -29.90 43.94 21.32
C PHE A 9 -30.55 44.78 20.20
N ILE A 10 -30.39 44.45 18.91
CA ILE A 10 -30.88 45.32 17.81
C ILE A 10 -32.29 44.98 17.30
N VAL A 11 -32.93 43.90 17.79
CA VAL A 11 -34.36 43.65 17.47
C VAL A 11 -35.31 44.43 18.41
N GLY A 12 -34.80 45.04 19.47
CA GLY A 12 -35.60 45.54 20.59
C GLY A 12 -35.94 47.03 20.66
N SER A 13 -35.32 47.93 19.88
CA SER A 13 -35.56 49.37 20.09
C SER A 13 -35.54 50.21 18.81
N LEU A 14 -36.76 50.63 18.46
CA LEU A 14 -37.13 51.88 17.79
C LEU A 14 -36.63 52.15 16.38
N ALA A 15 -37.60 52.12 15.47
CA ALA A 15 -37.66 52.97 14.30
C ALA A 15 -37.30 54.43 14.62
N MET A 16 -36.18 54.93 14.09
CA MET A 16 -36.03 56.29 13.57
C MET A 16 -34.93 56.28 12.50
N GLY A 17 -35.28 56.65 11.28
CA GLY A 17 -34.36 56.67 10.14
C GLY A 17 -33.25 57.70 10.31
N LEU A 18 -32.09 57.40 9.72
CA LEU A 18 -31.11 58.33 9.16
C LEU A 18 -30.13 57.53 8.29
N ALA A 19 -29.49 58.24 7.37
CA ALA A 19 -28.84 57.75 6.15
C ALA A 19 -27.66 56.79 6.31
N SER A 20 -27.38 56.10 5.20
CA SER A 20 -26.20 55.29 4.85
C SER A 20 -24.95 55.49 5.73
N CYS A 21 -24.71 54.55 6.63
CA CYS A 21 -23.38 54.19 7.10
C CYS A 21 -23.29 52.67 6.91
N SER A 22 -22.25 52.18 6.22
CA SER A 22 -21.97 50.75 6.14
C SER A 22 -21.85 50.19 7.55
N GLU A 23 -22.36 48.97 7.76
CA GLU A 23 -22.56 48.35 9.08
C GLU A 23 -21.26 48.23 9.91
N ASN A 24 -20.08 48.37 9.28
CA ASN A 24 -18.78 48.33 9.96
C ASN A 24 -18.24 49.68 10.46
N SER A 25 -18.81 50.83 10.07
CA SER A 25 -18.28 52.14 10.51
C SER A 25 -18.35 52.35 12.03
N TRP A 26 -19.23 51.63 12.71
CA TRP A 26 -19.36 51.70 14.17
C TRP A 26 -18.29 50.86 14.88
N ASN A 27 -17.91 49.70 14.33
CA ASN A 27 -16.94 48.78 14.95
C ASN A 27 -15.52 49.36 14.93
N ASP A 28 -15.11 49.93 13.80
CA ASP A 28 -13.79 50.54 13.62
C ASP A 28 -13.56 51.78 14.50
N HIS A 29 -14.65 52.44 14.92
CA HIS A 29 -14.57 53.70 15.65
C HIS A 29 -14.65 53.55 17.19
N TYR A 30 -15.12 52.40 17.68
CA TYR A 30 -15.46 52.20 19.10
C TYR A 30 -14.93 50.91 19.73
N LEU A 31 -14.33 49.98 18.97
CA LEU A 31 -13.77 48.73 19.51
C LEU A 31 -12.27 48.59 19.21
N ASP A 32 -11.46 49.10 20.13
CA ASP A 32 -9.99 48.99 20.07
C ASP A 32 -9.55 47.52 20.17
N GLY A 33 -8.84 47.03 19.16
CA GLY A 33 -8.42 45.61 19.05
C GLY A 33 -9.40 44.67 18.33
N PHE A 34 -10.36 45.19 17.57
CA PHE A 34 -11.20 44.39 16.67
C PHE A 34 -10.37 43.83 15.51
N GLU A 35 -10.15 42.51 15.49
CA GLU A 35 -9.72 41.79 14.29
C GLU A 35 -10.97 41.42 13.49
N GLY A 36 -11.07 41.91 12.25
CA GLY A 36 -12.25 41.81 11.39
C GLY A 36 -12.86 40.40 11.32
N GLY A 37 -14.19 40.35 11.37
CA GLY A 37 -14.98 39.17 11.01
C GLY A 37 -15.19 39.06 9.50
N VAL A 38 -15.95 38.03 9.08
CA VAL A 38 -16.38 37.77 7.70
C VAL A 38 -16.98 39.06 7.09
N ASP A 39 -16.54 39.44 5.90
CA ASP A 39 -17.18 40.52 5.13
C ASP A 39 -18.52 39.98 4.61
N TYR A 40 -19.63 40.58 5.04
CA TYR A 40 -20.99 40.06 4.80
C TYR A 40 -21.60 40.59 3.49
N ASP A 41 -20.96 41.56 2.85
CA ASP A 41 -21.41 42.13 1.57
C ASP A 41 -20.86 41.35 0.36
N ASP A 42 -19.79 40.57 0.55
CA ASP A 42 -19.11 39.81 -0.51
C ASP A 42 -19.11 38.29 -0.26
N ALA A 43 -18.97 37.52 -1.34
CA ALA A 43 -18.87 36.06 -1.26
C ALA A 43 -17.53 35.64 -0.65
N VAL A 44 -17.56 34.67 0.27
CA VAL A 44 -16.36 34.22 0.98
C VAL A 44 -16.02 32.76 0.70
N GLU A 45 -14.73 32.44 0.74
CA GLU A 45 -14.21 31.07 0.75
C GLU A 45 -13.74 30.71 2.17
N GLY A 46 -14.15 29.56 2.68
CA GLY A 46 -13.81 29.11 4.03
C GLY A 46 -13.56 27.62 4.14
N THR A 47 -13.03 27.21 5.29
CA THR A 47 -12.90 25.79 5.67
C THR A 47 -13.44 25.59 7.08
N TYR A 48 -14.03 24.43 7.36
CA TYR A 48 -14.51 24.09 8.70
C TYR A 48 -14.43 22.58 8.96
N ALA A 49 -13.83 22.16 10.07
CA ALA A 49 -13.79 20.75 10.47
C ALA A 49 -14.81 20.49 11.58
N LEU A 50 -15.67 19.50 11.40
CA LEU A 50 -16.70 19.17 12.38
C LEU A 50 -16.08 18.62 13.67
N THR A 51 -16.62 19.06 14.79
CA THR A 51 -16.31 18.56 16.13
C THR A 51 -17.39 17.59 16.61
N ALA A 52 -17.13 16.85 17.70
CA ALA A 52 -18.13 15.98 18.32
C ALA A 52 -19.38 16.74 18.79
N ALA A 53 -19.23 18.03 19.16
CA ALA A 53 -20.36 18.89 19.51
C ALA A 53 -21.23 19.20 18.29
N ASP A 54 -20.61 19.43 17.13
CA ASP A 54 -21.33 19.71 15.88
C ASP A 54 -22.14 18.50 15.44
N TYR A 55 -21.56 17.29 15.47
CA TYR A 55 -22.30 16.04 15.22
C TYR A 55 -23.52 15.88 16.14
N SER A 56 -23.37 16.26 17.42
CA SER A 56 -24.47 16.23 18.37
C SER A 56 -25.57 17.24 18.02
N SER A 57 -25.20 18.48 17.63
CA SER A 57 -26.14 19.50 17.16
C SER A 57 -26.87 19.06 15.89
N ILE A 58 -26.15 18.52 14.91
CA ILE A 58 -26.71 18.01 13.66
C ILE A 58 -27.71 16.88 13.94
N ALA A 59 -27.35 15.94 14.81
CA ALA A 59 -28.25 14.86 15.24
C ALA A 59 -29.55 15.39 15.88
N SER A 60 -29.48 16.46 16.68
CA SER A 60 -30.68 17.10 17.25
C SER A 60 -31.54 17.79 16.19
N ILE A 61 -30.92 18.50 15.24
CA ILE A 61 -31.64 19.17 14.14
C ILE A 61 -32.37 18.12 13.28
N MET A 62 -31.68 17.02 12.91
CA MET A 62 -32.29 15.95 12.12
C MET A 62 -33.39 15.21 12.89
N GLN A 63 -33.22 14.96 14.19
CA GLN A 63 -34.29 14.36 15.02
C GLN A 63 -35.54 15.24 15.08
N GLY A 64 -35.39 16.58 15.08
CA GLY A 64 -36.51 17.51 15.02
C GLY A 64 -37.26 17.50 13.68
N LYS A 65 -36.60 17.06 12.60
CA LYS A 65 -37.19 16.91 11.26
C LYS A 65 -37.75 15.50 11.01
N ALA A 66 -37.32 14.51 11.79
CA ALA A 66 -37.71 13.12 11.63
C ALA A 66 -39.21 12.89 11.92
N THR A 67 -39.86 12.18 11.02
CA THR A 67 -41.28 11.80 11.06
C THR A 67 -41.48 10.32 11.37
N THR A 68 -40.52 9.46 11.02
CA THR A 68 -40.53 8.02 11.31
C THR A 68 -39.55 7.63 12.41
N ASP A 69 -39.69 6.41 12.95
CA ASP A 69 -38.76 5.90 13.96
C ASP A 69 -37.40 5.52 13.34
N GLU A 70 -37.39 5.09 12.08
CA GLU A 70 -36.18 4.86 11.30
C GLU A 70 -35.39 6.16 11.11
N GLU A 71 -36.05 7.26 10.75
CA GLU A 71 -35.45 8.60 10.63
C GLU A 71 -34.87 9.06 11.99
N LYS A 72 -35.62 8.92 13.09
CA LYS A 72 -35.11 9.29 14.43
C LYS A 72 -33.87 8.48 14.80
N ALA A 73 -33.86 7.18 14.49
CA ALA A 73 -32.72 6.31 14.74
C ALA A 73 -31.50 6.73 13.92
N ALA A 74 -31.67 7.00 12.62
CA ALA A 74 -30.61 7.48 11.73
C ALA A 74 -30.05 8.84 12.19
N ALA A 75 -30.92 9.78 12.55
CA ALA A 75 -30.52 11.10 13.06
C ALA A 75 -29.74 10.99 14.37
N LYS A 76 -30.20 10.16 15.32
CA LYS A 76 -29.49 9.90 16.57
C LYS A 76 -28.11 9.26 16.32
N ALA A 77 -28.02 8.38 15.33
CA ALA A 77 -26.79 7.68 14.99
C ALA A 77 -25.65 8.64 14.65
N ILE A 78 -25.91 9.72 13.91
CA ILE A 78 -24.93 10.78 13.56
C ILE A 78 -24.20 11.28 14.80
N GLY A 79 -24.94 11.64 15.85
CA GLY A 79 -24.36 12.21 17.08
C GLY A 79 -23.66 11.16 17.95
N THR A 80 -24.16 9.91 17.95
CA THR A 80 -23.55 8.84 18.76
C THR A 80 -22.30 8.24 18.12
N LYS A 81 -22.25 8.17 16.79
CA LYS A 81 -21.19 7.52 16.02
C LYS A 81 -20.18 8.51 15.47
N LEU A 82 -20.51 9.80 15.45
CA LEU A 82 -19.66 10.90 14.98
C LEU A 82 -19.25 10.79 13.50
N TYR A 83 -20.15 10.28 12.67
CA TYR A 83 -19.99 10.21 11.23
C TYR A 83 -21.34 10.24 10.52
N PHE A 84 -21.32 10.57 9.23
CA PHE A 84 -22.47 10.39 8.34
C PHE A 84 -22.42 9.04 7.65
N ASP A 85 -23.57 8.40 7.48
CA ASP A 85 -23.69 7.22 6.64
C ASP A 85 -24.03 7.69 5.22
N LYS A 86 -23.11 7.48 4.28
CA LYS A 86 -23.23 7.96 2.89
C LYS A 86 -24.48 7.42 2.18
N PHE A 87 -24.91 6.21 2.55
CA PHE A 87 -26.08 5.55 1.96
C PHE A 87 -27.28 5.53 2.92
N GLY A 88 -27.14 6.17 4.07
CA GLY A 88 -28.18 6.28 5.08
C GLY A 88 -29.27 7.29 4.71
N ILE A 89 -30.23 7.46 5.62
CA ILE A 89 -31.35 8.42 5.46
C ILE A 89 -30.85 9.88 5.50
N TYR A 90 -29.81 10.13 6.29
CA TYR A 90 -29.24 11.47 6.50
C TYR A 90 -27.75 11.47 6.17
N PRO A 91 -27.37 11.33 4.88
CA PRO A 91 -25.99 11.52 4.46
C PRO A 91 -25.59 12.99 4.66
N ALA A 92 -24.29 13.27 4.57
CA ALA A 92 -23.74 14.57 4.88
C ALA A 92 -24.39 15.70 4.06
N GLN A 93 -24.65 15.48 2.76
CA GLN A 93 -25.30 16.48 1.90
C GLN A 93 -26.74 16.82 2.32
N VAL A 94 -27.43 15.93 3.03
CA VAL A 94 -28.79 16.17 3.54
C VAL A 94 -28.75 16.80 4.94
N ALA A 95 -27.85 16.31 5.81
CA ALA A 95 -27.84 16.68 7.21
C ALA A 95 -27.14 18.03 7.48
N LEU A 96 -26.04 18.31 6.77
CA LEU A 96 -25.21 19.49 7.03
C LEU A 96 -25.90 20.82 6.73
N PRO A 97 -26.66 21.01 5.64
CA PRO A 97 -27.30 22.30 5.34
C PRO A 97 -28.07 22.89 6.53
N GLY A 98 -28.82 22.05 7.26
CA GLY A 98 -29.57 22.51 8.44
C GLY A 98 -28.70 23.00 9.60
N PHE A 99 -27.46 22.51 9.73
CA PHE A 99 -26.50 22.99 10.72
C PHE A 99 -25.77 24.25 10.24
N LEU A 100 -25.45 24.34 8.94
CA LEU A 100 -24.80 25.50 8.33
C LEU A 100 -25.68 26.77 8.42
N ASP A 101 -26.99 26.61 8.58
CA ASP A 101 -27.94 27.71 8.82
C ASP A 101 -28.03 28.15 10.30
N THR A 102 -27.28 27.53 11.21
CA THR A 102 -27.33 27.86 12.64
C THR A 102 -26.21 28.82 13.06
N SER A 103 -26.46 29.62 14.10
CA SER A 103 -25.46 30.56 14.66
C SER A 103 -24.21 29.87 15.25
N SER A 104 -24.23 28.54 15.36
CA SER A 104 -23.07 27.73 15.77
C SER A 104 -22.06 27.56 14.64
N PHE A 105 -22.49 27.65 13.37
CA PHE A 105 -21.61 27.59 12.22
C PHE A 105 -21.03 28.99 11.93
N PRO A 106 -19.70 29.16 11.82
CA PRO A 106 -19.08 30.49 11.69
C PRO A 106 -19.51 31.29 10.47
N TYR A 107 -19.93 30.63 9.39
CA TYR A 107 -20.29 31.28 8.12
C TYR A 107 -21.80 31.33 7.88
N TYR A 108 -22.64 31.14 8.90
CA TYR A 108 -24.10 31.07 8.72
C TYR A 108 -24.72 32.33 8.09
N LEU A 109 -24.12 33.50 8.36
CA LEU A 109 -24.53 34.80 7.77
C LEU A 109 -23.81 35.15 6.46
N ALA A 110 -22.97 34.27 5.90
CA ALA A 110 -22.27 34.56 4.65
C ALA A 110 -23.25 34.86 3.50
N SER A 111 -22.83 35.70 2.56
CA SER A 111 -23.62 36.10 1.39
C SER A 111 -23.77 34.96 0.36
N ASN A 112 -24.72 35.10 -0.57
CA ASN A 112 -24.84 34.16 -1.69
C ASN A 112 -23.57 34.14 -2.55
N GLY A 113 -23.20 32.96 -3.04
CA GLY A 113 -21.96 32.72 -3.75
C GLY A 113 -20.84 32.19 -2.85
N SER A 114 -20.95 32.37 -1.52
CA SER A 114 -19.97 31.88 -0.56
C SER A 114 -19.82 30.36 -0.62
N VAL A 115 -18.60 29.88 -0.44
CA VAL A 115 -18.20 28.48 -0.51
C VAL A 115 -17.46 28.10 0.76
N VAL A 116 -17.83 26.97 1.38
CA VAL A 116 -17.11 26.45 2.54
C VAL A 116 -16.82 24.97 2.35
N ASP A 117 -15.55 24.60 2.50
CA ASP A 117 -15.10 23.21 2.52
C ASP A 117 -15.22 22.65 3.94
N ILE A 118 -16.14 21.71 4.13
CA ILE A 118 -16.46 21.09 5.42
C ILE A 118 -15.77 19.73 5.52
N THR A 119 -14.88 19.54 6.49
CA THR A 119 -14.21 18.27 6.77
C THR A 119 -14.99 17.47 7.82
N TYR A 120 -15.33 16.22 7.50
CA TYR A 120 -16.13 15.34 8.34
C TYR A 120 -15.78 13.86 8.13
N GLN A 121 -16.14 13.02 9.09
CA GLN A 121 -16.12 11.56 8.96
C GLN A 121 -17.37 11.07 8.22
N GLU A 122 -17.18 10.18 7.25
CA GLU A 122 -18.23 9.55 6.46
C GLU A 122 -17.97 8.05 6.37
N ALA A 123 -18.95 7.24 6.73
CA ALA A 123 -18.95 5.81 6.50
C ALA A 123 -19.47 5.53 5.09
N SER A 124 -18.78 4.65 4.38
CA SER A 124 -19.10 4.23 3.02
C SER A 124 -19.45 2.74 2.98
N GLU A 125 -19.48 2.15 1.79
CA GLU A 125 -19.58 0.71 1.63
C GLU A 125 -18.41 0.00 2.32
N VAL A 126 -18.72 -1.17 2.87
CA VAL A 126 -17.70 -2.07 3.43
C VAL A 126 -16.76 -2.48 2.29
N PRO A 127 -15.43 -2.35 2.45
CA PRO A 127 -14.49 -2.78 1.41
C PRO A 127 -14.76 -4.23 0.98
N ALA A 128 -14.88 -4.47 -0.33
CA ALA A 128 -15.28 -5.76 -0.90
C ALA A 128 -14.33 -6.88 -0.46
N GLU A 129 -13.04 -6.55 -0.30
CA GLU A 129 -11.97 -7.41 0.19
C GLU A 129 -12.28 -7.94 1.59
N LEU A 130 -12.90 -7.15 2.47
CA LEU A 130 -13.26 -7.60 3.80
C LEU A 130 -14.28 -8.75 3.75
N THR A 131 -15.26 -8.62 2.85
CA THR A 131 -16.27 -9.65 2.61
C THR A 131 -15.64 -10.89 1.96
N ALA A 132 -14.74 -10.70 1.00
CA ALA A 132 -14.03 -11.78 0.32
C ALA A 132 -13.11 -12.56 1.28
N LEU A 133 -12.40 -11.87 2.18
CA LEU A 133 -11.57 -12.48 3.23
C LEU A 133 -12.41 -13.22 4.27
N ALA A 134 -13.55 -12.66 4.68
CA ALA A 134 -14.50 -13.35 5.56
C ALA A 134 -15.02 -14.67 4.94
N GLY A 135 -15.18 -14.67 3.61
CA GLY A 135 -15.54 -15.84 2.80
C GLY A 135 -14.36 -16.68 2.29
N ALA A 136 -13.13 -16.43 2.77
CA ALA A 136 -11.94 -17.11 2.28
C ALA A 136 -12.08 -18.63 2.42
N LYS A 137 -11.55 -19.37 1.43
CA LYS A 137 -11.38 -20.82 1.54
C LYS A 137 -10.39 -21.12 2.66
N THR A 138 -10.50 -22.31 3.26
CA THR A 138 -9.52 -22.78 4.24
C THR A 138 -8.82 -24.01 3.72
N TYR A 139 -7.51 -24.10 3.97
CA TYR A 139 -6.73 -25.27 3.61
C TYR A 139 -5.67 -25.57 4.67
N THR A 140 -5.62 -26.83 5.11
CA THR A 140 -4.56 -27.31 6.01
C THR A 140 -3.61 -28.18 5.20
N VAL A 141 -2.35 -27.78 5.13
CA VAL A 141 -1.31 -28.54 4.41
C VAL A 141 -1.19 -29.93 5.02
N THR A 142 -1.35 -30.94 4.18
CA THR A 142 -1.40 -32.34 4.61
C THR A 142 -0.01 -32.97 4.59
N ALA A 143 0.12 -34.14 5.20
CA ALA A 143 1.34 -34.93 5.11
C ALA A 143 1.71 -35.32 3.66
N ALA A 144 0.72 -35.50 2.78
CA ALA A 144 0.97 -35.82 1.37
C ALA A 144 1.56 -34.62 0.60
N ASP A 145 1.14 -33.41 0.94
CA ASP A 145 1.69 -32.19 0.34
C ASP A 145 3.15 -32.00 0.78
N TYR A 146 3.44 -32.17 2.08
CA TYR A 146 4.82 -32.12 2.56
C TYR A 146 5.70 -33.18 1.87
N LYS A 147 5.24 -34.42 1.74
CA LYS A 147 5.97 -35.46 1.00
C LYS A 147 6.26 -35.07 -0.45
N THR A 148 5.31 -34.42 -1.10
CA THR A 148 5.47 -33.92 -2.47
C THR A 148 6.54 -32.83 -2.52
N VAL A 149 6.51 -31.88 -1.59
CA VAL A 149 7.51 -30.82 -1.46
C VAL A 149 8.91 -31.36 -1.20
N TRP A 150 9.02 -32.35 -0.31
CA TRP A 150 10.28 -33.01 0.02
C TRP A 150 10.71 -34.06 -1.03
N GLY A 151 9.84 -34.41 -1.98
CA GLY A 151 10.10 -35.42 -3.00
C GLY A 151 10.32 -36.83 -2.45
N SER A 152 9.82 -37.14 -1.25
CA SER A 152 10.05 -38.42 -0.57
C SER A 152 8.90 -38.82 0.36
N ASP A 153 8.60 -40.12 0.40
CA ASP A 153 7.63 -40.71 1.34
C ASP A 153 8.22 -40.98 2.74
N GLU A 154 9.56 -41.04 2.83
CA GLU A 154 10.29 -41.44 4.05
C GLU A 154 11.16 -40.29 4.59
N ASN A 155 11.80 -39.55 3.71
CA ASN A 155 12.70 -38.44 4.06
C ASN A 155 11.95 -37.10 3.95
N TYR A 156 10.96 -36.92 4.82
CA TYR A 156 10.20 -35.67 4.91
C TYR A 156 9.91 -35.31 6.37
N ILE A 157 9.76 -34.02 6.65
CA ILE A 157 9.13 -33.54 7.89
C ILE A 157 7.75 -33.01 7.56
N LYS A 158 6.86 -33.01 8.55
CA LYS A 158 5.55 -32.36 8.44
C LYS A 158 5.70 -30.86 8.66
N GLY A 159 6.41 -30.20 7.74
CA GLY A 159 6.63 -28.77 7.78
C GLY A 159 7.48 -28.28 6.60
N PHE A 160 7.36 -27.00 6.31
CA PHE A 160 8.30 -26.27 5.45
C PHE A 160 9.58 -25.96 6.21
N ALA A 161 10.65 -25.64 5.49
CA ALA A 161 11.95 -25.29 6.06
C ALA A 161 12.68 -24.31 5.11
N PRO A 162 13.79 -23.68 5.51
CA PRO A 162 14.52 -22.74 4.65
C PRO A 162 14.86 -23.27 3.24
N VAL A 163 15.15 -24.57 3.07
CA VAL A 163 15.41 -25.18 1.73
C VAL A 163 14.15 -25.44 0.91
N ALA A 164 12.98 -25.51 1.56
CA ALA A 164 11.69 -25.70 0.93
C ALA A 164 10.67 -24.72 1.54
N PRO A 165 10.79 -23.41 1.26
CA PRO A 165 9.95 -22.40 1.93
C PRO A 165 8.48 -22.53 1.56
N ALA A 166 7.59 -22.19 2.51
CA ALA A 166 6.15 -22.18 2.28
C ALA A 166 5.76 -21.30 1.09
N ALA A 167 6.31 -20.08 1.00
CA ALA A 167 6.02 -19.13 -0.08
C ALA A 167 6.34 -19.64 -1.50
N SER A 168 7.32 -20.55 -1.63
CA SER A 168 7.70 -21.13 -2.94
C SER A 168 6.85 -22.35 -3.32
N ASN A 169 6.21 -23.00 -2.35
CA ASN A 169 5.54 -24.29 -2.56
C ASN A 169 4.01 -24.21 -2.43
N LEU A 170 3.50 -23.34 -1.55
CA LEU A 170 2.07 -23.18 -1.31
C LEU A 170 1.27 -22.77 -2.55
N PRO A 171 1.75 -21.89 -3.46
CA PRO A 171 1.01 -21.60 -4.69
C PRO A 171 0.65 -22.82 -5.54
N ALA A 172 1.58 -23.77 -5.67
CA ALA A 172 1.36 -25.00 -6.44
C ALA A 172 0.43 -25.97 -5.70
N ILE A 173 0.59 -26.10 -4.37
CA ILE A 173 -0.29 -26.91 -3.53
C ILE A 173 -1.74 -26.40 -3.61
N LEU A 174 -1.93 -25.08 -3.49
CA LEU A 174 -3.26 -24.45 -3.57
C LEU A 174 -3.89 -24.59 -4.95
N ALA A 175 -3.11 -24.50 -6.02
CA ALA A 175 -3.63 -24.72 -7.38
C ALA A 175 -4.20 -26.14 -7.57
N VAL A 176 -3.64 -27.14 -6.89
CA VAL A 176 -4.14 -28.52 -6.92
C VAL A 176 -5.29 -28.71 -5.95
N ALA A 177 -5.20 -28.15 -4.74
CA ALA A 177 -6.18 -28.35 -3.68
C ALA A 177 -7.48 -27.54 -3.89
N LEU A 178 -7.38 -26.38 -4.54
CA LEU A 178 -8.48 -25.45 -4.80
C LEU A 178 -8.50 -25.09 -6.31
N PRO A 179 -8.85 -26.04 -7.19
CA PRO A 179 -8.97 -25.78 -8.63
C PRO A 179 -10.21 -24.94 -8.94
N ASP A 180 -10.20 -24.25 -10.09
CA ASP A 180 -11.35 -23.56 -10.68
C ASP A 180 -12.00 -22.49 -9.78
N VAL A 181 -11.18 -21.65 -9.13
CA VAL A 181 -11.65 -20.49 -8.36
C VAL A 181 -11.66 -19.22 -9.20
N ASP A 182 -12.60 -18.32 -8.91
CA ASP A 182 -12.68 -17.01 -9.55
C ASP A 182 -11.52 -16.10 -9.09
N ALA A 183 -11.17 -15.10 -9.91
CA ALA A 183 -10.27 -14.04 -9.50
C ALA A 183 -10.77 -13.37 -8.20
N ASP A 184 -9.84 -12.88 -7.39
CA ASP A 184 -10.08 -12.26 -6.07
C ASP A 184 -10.60 -13.22 -4.99
N THR A 185 -10.51 -14.55 -5.24
CA THR A 185 -10.72 -15.55 -4.19
C THR A 185 -9.53 -15.59 -3.23
N TYR A 186 -9.81 -15.57 -1.92
CA TYR A 186 -8.80 -15.72 -0.87
C TYR A 186 -8.79 -17.14 -0.26
N ALA A 187 -7.64 -17.55 0.25
CA ALA A 187 -7.45 -18.77 1.03
C ALA A 187 -6.62 -18.52 2.29
N VAL A 188 -7.14 -18.94 3.44
CA VAL A 188 -6.38 -19.03 4.70
C VAL A 188 -5.76 -20.42 4.80
N VAL A 189 -4.43 -20.47 4.82
CA VAL A 189 -3.65 -21.70 4.78
C VAL A 189 -2.95 -21.93 6.09
N SER A 190 -3.23 -23.05 6.75
CA SER A 190 -2.54 -23.49 7.96
C SER A 190 -1.48 -24.53 7.62
N TYR A 191 -0.26 -24.32 8.11
CA TYR A 191 0.90 -25.18 7.86
C TYR A 191 1.85 -25.19 9.05
N GLU A 192 2.86 -26.05 8.97
CA GLU A 192 3.92 -26.20 9.94
C GLU A 192 5.23 -25.71 9.32
N GLU A 193 6.07 -25.05 10.09
CA GLU A 193 7.35 -24.50 9.63
C GLU A 193 8.47 -24.76 10.63
N ALA A 194 9.59 -25.26 10.14
CA ALA A 194 10.82 -25.43 10.90
C ALA A 194 11.76 -24.23 10.66
N SER A 195 12.40 -23.75 11.73
CA SER A 195 13.42 -22.70 11.65
C SER A 195 14.77 -23.21 11.13
N THR A 196 14.94 -24.52 10.97
CA THR A 196 16.15 -25.18 10.49
C THR A 196 15.79 -26.29 9.52
N ASN A 197 16.71 -26.62 8.60
CA ASN A 197 16.49 -27.71 7.65
C ASN A 197 16.59 -29.07 8.35
N PRO A 198 15.71 -30.04 8.02
CA PRO A 198 15.83 -31.40 8.49
C PRO A 198 17.05 -32.10 7.89
N ILE A 199 17.70 -32.91 8.72
CA ILE A 199 18.76 -33.82 8.30
C ILE A 199 18.14 -35.21 8.19
N PHE A 200 17.86 -35.64 6.95
CA PHE A 200 17.35 -36.98 6.70
C PHE A 200 18.50 -37.99 6.68
N GLY A 201 18.48 -38.93 7.61
CA GLY A 201 19.38 -40.07 7.57
C GLY A 201 18.80 -41.14 6.66
N ASN A 202 19.29 -41.29 5.43
CA ASN A 202 19.16 -42.54 4.69
C ASN A 202 20.28 -42.76 3.67
N ILE A 203 21.15 -43.70 4.03
CA ILE A 203 21.96 -44.65 3.24
C ILE A 203 21.92 -44.45 1.72
N SER A 204 22.85 -43.66 1.18
CA SER A 204 23.49 -44.02 -0.09
C SER A 204 24.63 -44.99 0.23
N ASP A 205 24.79 -46.06 -0.56
CA ASP A 205 25.91 -47.03 -0.44
C ASP A 205 27.30 -46.41 -0.70
N GLU A 206 27.36 -45.10 -0.98
CA GLU A 206 28.58 -44.31 -0.94
C GLU A 206 28.44 -43.34 0.23
N GLY A 207 29.44 -43.34 1.13
CA GLY A 207 29.50 -42.44 2.29
C GLY A 207 29.47 -40.95 1.89
N PRO A 208 29.47 -40.02 2.86
CA PRO A 208 29.42 -38.59 2.56
C PRO A 208 30.53 -38.24 1.58
N LYS A 209 30.16 -37.66 0.43
CA LYS A 209 31.17 -37.26 -0.55
C LYS A 209 32.03 -36.18 0.07
N VAL A 210 33.32 -36.46 0.18
CA VAL A 210 34.29 -35.51 0.70
C VAL A 210 34.84 -34.71 -0.47
N TYR A 211 34.73 -33.39 -0.38
CA TYR A 211 35.16 -32.43 -1.39
C TYR A 211 36.54 -31.84 -1.05
N ILE A 212 36.80 -31.57 0.23
CA ILE A 212 38.10 -31.15 0.78
C ILE A 212 38.29 -31.89 2.11
N ASP A 213 39.46 -32.47 2.31
CA ASP A 213 39.92 -33.04 3.58
C ASP A 213 41.38 -32.62 3.77
N GLU A 214 41.59 -31.49 4.43
CA GLU A 214 42.91 -30.90 4.62
C GLU A 214 43.16 -30.67 6.11
N THR A 215 44.10 -31.44 6.66
CA THR A 215 44.44 -31.36 8.08
C THR A 215 45.41 -30.22 8.39
N PHE A 216 46.17 -29.77 7.39
CA PHE A 216 47.34 -28.89 7.49
C PHE A 216 48.48 -29.47 8.34
N ALA A 217 48.55 -30.81 8.44
CA ALA A 217 49.59 -31.47 9.23
C ALA A 217 51.02 -31.27 8.65
N GLU A 218 51.16 -31.25 7.33
CA GLU A 218 52.45 -31.23 6.62
C GLU A 218 52.78 -29.90 5.93
N GLY A 219 51.85 -28.94 5.90
CA GLY A 219 52.03 -27.67 5.20
C GLY A 219 50.70 -27.02 4.81
N PHE A 220 50.71 -26.22 3.73
CA PHE A 220 49.51 -25.59 3.16
C PHE A 220 48.69 -26.53 2.26
N GLY A 221 49.17 -27.74 1.98
CA GLY A 221 48.55 -28.61 0.98
C GLY A 221 48.46 -27.93 -0.39
N ASP A 222 47.32 -28.10 -1.06
CA ASP A 222 47.04 -27.46 -2.35
C ASP A 222 46.50 -26.01 -2.22
N PHE A 223 46.49 -25.44 -1.02
CA PHE A 223 46.02 -24.07 -0.81
C PHE A 223 47.05 -23.05 -1.29
N THR A 224 46.55 -21.96 -1.89
CA THR A 224 47.37 -20.85 -2.34
C THR A 224 47.31 -19.70 -1.35
N ILE A 225 48.46 -19.06 -1.08
CA ILE A 225 48.54 -17.86 -0.25
C ILE A 225 48.49 -16.63 -1.14
N GLU A 226 47.63 -15.68 -0.79
CA GLU A 226 47.57 -14.36 -1.40
C GLU A 226 47.81 -13.31 -0.31
N ASN A 227 49.02 -12.74 -0.29
CA ASN A 227 49.36 -11.65 0.64
C ASN A 227 48.95 -10.32 0.02
N VAL A 228 47.99 -9.63 0.63
CA VAL A 228 47.55 -8.29 0.20
C VAL A 228 48.44 -7.22 0.85
N ILE A 229 48.68 -7.34 2.15
CA ILE A 229 49.56 -6.45 2.93
C ILE A 229 50.43 -7.32 3.85
N ILE A 230 51.73 -7.38 3.57
CA ILE A 230 52.72 -8.08 4.42
C ILE A 230 53.12 -7.15 5.58
N PRO A 231 53.09 -7.60 6.85
CA PRO A 231 53.44 -6.76 7.98
C PRO A 231 54.93 -6.40 7.96
N GLU A 232 55.23 -5.14 8.26
CA GLU A 232 56.61 -4.61 8.25
C GLU A 232 57.55 -5.49 9.12
N GLY A 233 58.63 -5.98 8.50
CA GLY A 233 59.61 -6.85 9.16
C GLY A 233 59.29 -8.36 9.09
N SER A 234 58.23 -8.75 8.39
CA SER A 234 57.90 -10.15 8.06
C SER A 234 58.01 -10.41 6.56
N THR A 235 58.00 -11.68 6.17
CA THR A 235 57.88 -12.13 4.76
C THR A 235 56.56 -12.85 4.48
N TYR A 236 55.72 -13.00 5.50
CA TYR A 236 54.46 -13.73 5.42
C TYR A 236 53.41 -13.12 6.37
N VAL A 237 52.13 -13.28 6.02
CA VAL A 237 51.00 -13.13 6.95
C VAL A 237 50.65 -14.49 7.53
N TRP A 238 50.53 -15.50 6.66
CA TRP A 238 50.25 -16.88 6.99
C TRP A 238 51.50 -17.73 6.93
N LYS A 239 51.69 -18.63 7.90
CA LYS A 239 52.69 -19.70 7.85
C LYS A 239 52.10 -21.01 8.36
N HIS A 240 52.73 -22.11 7.98
CA HIS A 240 52.59 -23.37 8.69
C HIS A 240 53.45 -23.33 9.96
N ASP A 241 52.93 -23.83 11.08
CA ASP A 241 53.63 -23.89 12.37
C ASP A 241 53.35 -25.21 13.07
N THR A 242 54.27 -25.63 13.94
CA THR A 242 54.11 -26.85 14.74
C THR A 242 54.50 -26.59 16.19
N TYR A 243 53.63 -26.94 17.13
CA TYR A 243 53.88 -26.83 18.57
C TYR A 243 53.40 -28.09 19.31
N LYS A 244 54.29 -28.72 20.09
CA LYS A 244 53.99 -29.94 20.87
C LYS A 244 53.27 -31.03 20.03
N ASP A 245 53.83 -31.32 18.86
CA ASP A 245 53.33 -32.32 17.91
C ASP A 245 51.97 -32.00 17.26
N ASP A 246 51.48 -30.77 17.41
CA ASP A 246 50.27 -30.27 16.76
C ASP A 246 50.66 -29.26 15.66
N SER A 247 50.22 -29.51 14.44
CA SER A 247 50.54 -28.70 13.25
C SER A 247 49.29 -27.98 12.74
N TYR A 248 49.46 -26.74 12.30
CA TYR A 248 48.35 -25.88 11.91
C TYR A 248 48.83 -24.72 11.03
N LEU A 249 47.88 -24.04 10.39
CA LEU A 249 48.13 -22.74 9.78
C LEU A 249 48.00 -21.65 10.83
N LYS A 250 48.87 -20.65 10.75
CA LYS A 250 48.95 -19.53 11.68
C LYS A 250 49.06 -18.21 10.95
N ALA A 251 48.20 -17.27 11.30
CA ALA A 251 48.25 -15.88 10.86
C ALA A 251 48.52 -14.94 12.03
N SER A 252 49.42 -13.97 11.84
CA SER A 252 49.62 -12.89 12.80
C SER A 252 50.30 -11.68 12.17
N GLY A 253 49.80 -10.48 12.49
CA GLY A 253 50.44 -9.19 12.22
C GLY A 253 51.39 -8.73 13.34
N PHE A 254 51.62 -9.53 14.38
CA PHE A 254 52.48 -9.14 15.50
C PHE A 254 53.94 -9.49 15.20
N VAL A 255 54.73 -8.47 14.86
CA VAL A 255 56.11 -8.62 14.39
C VAL A 255 57.04 -7.76 15.25
N ASN A 256 58.17 -8.32 15.70
CA ASN A 256 59.18 -7.62 16.51
C ASN A 256 58.61 -6.88 17.74
N LYS A 257 57.66 -7.53 18.44
CA LYS A 257 56.96 -6.99 19.63
C LYS A 257 56.05 -5.78 19.35
N ALA A 258 55.58 -5.59 18.12
CA ALA A 258 54.65 -4.54 17.73
C ALA A 258 53.52 -5.07 16.83
N CYS A 259 52.31 -4.52 16.98
CA CYS A 259 51.21 -4.75 16.05
C CYS A 259 51.50 -4.04 14.73
N ARG A 260 51.38 -4.76 13.61
CA ARG A 260 51.57 -4.22 12.26
C ARG A 260 50.30 -4.44 11.47
N ILE A 261 49.99 -3.49 10.58
CA ILE A 261 48.93 -3.69 9.59
C ILE A 261 49.27 -4.88 8.70
N SER A 262 48.30 -5.75 8.46
CA SER A 262 48.45 -6.87 7.52
C SER A 262 47.11 -7.29 6.96
N GLU A 263 47.15 -7.93 5.79
CA GLU A 263 46.02 -8.62 5.18
C GLU A 263 46.55 -9.77 4.33
N GLY A 264 46.09 -10.99 4.60
CA GLY A 264 46.53 -12.17 3.88
C GLY A 264 45.44 -13.23 3.82
N TRP A 265 45.42 -13.94 2.71
CA TRP A 265 44.43 -14.96 2.40
C TRP A 265 45.10 -16.32 2.19
N VAL A 266 44.43 -17.37 2.66
CA VAL A 266 44.71 -18.76 2.28
C VAL A 266 43.47 -19.29 1.55
N ILE A 267 43.65 -19.68 0.30
CA ILE A 267 42.55 -19.96 -0.64
C ILE A 267 42.64 -21.41 -1.11
N SER A 268 41.53 -22.15 -1.02
CA SER A 268 41.45 -23.53 -1.47
C SER A 268 41.54 -23.65 -3.00
N PRO A 269 41.89 -24.84 -3.52
CA PRO A 269 41.59 -25.21 -4.90
C PRO A 269 40.11 -25.02 -5.23
N GLU A 270 39.81 -24.92 -6.54
CA GLU A 270 38.44 -24.97 -7.02
C GLU A 270 37.84 -26.36 -6.81
N VAL A 271 36.64 -26.44 -6.24
CA VAL A 271 35.95 -27.69 -5.98
C VAL A 271 34.51 -27.67 -6.48
N ALA A 272 34.13 -28.70 -7.24
CA ALA A 272 32.79 -28.84 -7.79
C ALA A 272 31.86 -29.56 -6.80
N LEU A 273 30.86 -28.86 -6.29
CA LEU A 273 29.83 -29.43 -5.42
C LEU A 273 28.77 -30.16 -6.24
N SER A 274 28.26 -31.29 -5.73
CA SER A 274 27.15 -32.00 -6.37
C SER A 274 25.90 -31.12 -6.40
N ALA A 275 25.08 -31.23 -7.45
CA ALA A 275 23.79 -30.55 -7.52
C ALA A 275 22.80 -31.02 -6.43
N LYS A 276 23.00 -32.25 -5.93
CA LYS A 276 22.23 -32.84 -4.83
C LYS A 276 23.00 -32.85 -3.50
N ALA A 277 24.08 -32.08 -3.41
CA ALA A 277 24.91 -32.02 -2.21
C ALA A 277 24.10 -31.49 -1.00
N ASN A 278 24.61 -31.75 0.19
CA ASN A 278 24.28 -31.00 1.39
C ASN A 278 25.60 -30.46 1.96
N ALA A 279 26.29 -29.61 1.19
CA ALA A 279 27.67 -29.28 1.46
C ALA A 279 27.81 -28.52 2.79
N VAL A 280 28.63 -29.04 3.69
CA VAL A 280 29.00 -28.41 4.96
C VAL A 280 30.51 -28.27 5.07
N LEU A 281 30.95 -27.12 5.59
CA LEU A 281 32.35 -26.83 5.90
C LEU A 281 32.54 -26.88 7.42
N SER A 282 33.57 -27.57 7.89
CA SER A 282 33.99 -27.55 9.29
C SER A 282 35.51 -27.43 9.38
N PHE A 283 35.99 -26.77 10.42
CA PHE A 283 37.41 -26.74 10.78
C PHE A 283 37.55 -26.48 12.28
N GLU A 284 38.77 -26.63 12.79
CA GLU A 284 39.14 -26.22 14.13
C GLU A 284 39.93 -24.92 14.07
N GLN A 285 39.65 -24.01 14.99
CA GLN A 285 40.37 -22.74 15.09
C GLN A 285 40.65 -22.31 16.54
N ALA A 286 41.68 -21.51 16.72
CA ALA A 286 42.02 -20.85 17.98
C ALA A 286 42.23 -19.36 17.76
N TRP A 287 41.73 -18.54 18.69
CA TRP A 287 41.87 -17.08 18.67
C TRP A 287 42.57 -16.61 19.94
N ASN A 288 43.72 -15.95 19.77
CA ASN A 288 44.46 -15.40 20.91
C ASN A 288 44.98 -14.00 20.63
N LYS A 289 45.09 -13.15 21.66
CA LYS A 289 45.68 -11.80 21.59
C LYS A 289 44.98 -10.81 20.65
N PHE A 290 43.74 -11.09 20.26
CA PHE A 290 42.85 -10.07 19.69
C PHE A 290 42.40 -9.11 20.80
N GLY A 291 42.20 -7.83 20.49
CA GLY A 291 41.77 -6.82 21.47
C GLY A 291 40.35 -7.06 21.99
N SER A 292 39.47 -7.67 21.19
CA SER A 292 38.13 -8.10 21.58
C SER A 292 37.61 -9.27 20.73
N LEU A 293 36.49 -9.88 21.15
CA LEU A 293 35.82 -10.94 20.38
C LEU A 293 35.20 -10.39 19.09
N GLU A 294 34.76 -9.13 19.10
CA GLU A 294 34.28 -8.43 17.90
C GLU A 294 35.42 -8.20 16.91
N GLU A 295 36.59 -7.77 17.38
CA GLU A 295 37.77 -7.65 16.51
C GLU A 295 38.15 -9.00 15.91
N ALA A 296 38.21 -10.07 16.72
CA ALA A 296 38.51 -11.41 16.22
C ALA A 296 37.55 -11.86 15.11
N LYS A 297 36.24 -11.60 15.24
CA LYS A 297 35.23 -11.91 14.21
C LYS A 297 35.41 -11.13 12.90
N ASN A 298 36.00 -9.94 12.95
CA ASN A 298 36.24 -9.09 11.79
C ASN A 298 37.63 -9.30 11.17
N GLU A 299 38.59 -9.73 11.98
CA GLU A 299 39.99 -9.91 11.60
C GLU A 299 40.32 -11.35 11.20
N ALA A 300 39.60 -12.37 11.68
CA ALA A 300 39.77 -13.78 11.36
C ALA A 300 38.50 -14.35 10.71
N THR A 301 38.42 -14.25 9.38
CA THR A 301 37.17 -14.48 8.63
C THR A 301 37.30 -15.60 7.60
N VAL A 302 36.21 -16.35 7.40
CA VAL A 302 36.10 -17.38 6.37
C VAL A 302 35.09 -16.95 5.30
N TRP A 303 35.39 -17.25 4.04
CA TRP A 303 34.65 -16.79 2.87
C TRP A 303 34.48 -17.90 1.85
N VAL A 304 33.45 -17.79 1.01
CA VAL A 304 33.22 -18.64 -0.15
C VAL A 304 32.99 -17.80 -1.39
N ARG A 305 33.52 -18.25 -2.53
CA ARG A 305 33.15 -17.68 -3.84
C ARG A 305 32.82 -18.79 -4.82
N VAL A 306 31.90 -18.51 -5.73
CA VAL A 306 31.75 -19.29 -6.96
C VAL A 306 32.93 -18.95 -7.87
N LYS A 307 33.42 -19.91 -8.65
CA LYS A 307 34.49 -19.70 -9.64
C LYS A 307 34.30 -18.41 -10.45
N GLY A 308 35.26 -17.49 -10.35
CA GLY A 308 35.24 -16.18 -11.03
C GLY A 308 34.26 -15.14 -10.46
N GLY A 309 33.53 -15.45 -9.39
CA GLY A 309 32.59 -14.55 -8.72
C GLY A 309 33.17 -13.85 -7.49
N SER A 310 32.34 -13.03 -6.85
CA SER A 310 32.69 -12.29 -5.63
C SER A 310 32.76 -13.18 -4.39
N TRP A 311 33.59 -12.80 -3.42
CA TRP A 311 33.66 -13.43 -2.10
C TRP A 311 32.44 -13.08 -1.23
N ASN A 312 31.84 -14.09 -0.61
CA ASN A 312 30.76 -13.96 0.37
C ASN A 312 31.24 -14.50 1.72
N GLN A 313 31.08 -13.72 2.79
CA GLN A 313 31.55 -14.12 4.11
C GLN A 313 30.67 -15.24 4.65
N LEU A 314 31.30 -16.26 5.23
CA LEU A 314 30.66 -17.35 5.93
C LEU A 314 30.69 -17.06 7.44
N THR A 315 29.63 -17.50 8.13
CA THR A 315 29.51 -17.35 9.59
C THR A 315 29.67 -18.70 10.26
N ALA A 316 30.68 -18.85 11.10
CA ALA A 316 30.83 -20.03 11.95
C ALA A 316 29.76 -20.03 13.04
N LYS A 317 29.11 -21.19 13.28
CA LYS A 317 28.10 -21.35 14.34
C LYS A 317 28.74 -21.27 15.72
N GLU A 318 29.91 -21.87 15.84
CA GLU A 318 30.69 -21.96 17.07
C GLU A 318 32.00 -21.18 16.88
N ILE A 319 32.34 -20.34 17.86
CA ILE A 319 33.53 -19.48 17.83
C ILE A 319 34.36 -19.66 19.11
N PRO A 320 35.70 -19.62 19.04
CA PRO A 320 36.56 -19.68 20.22
C PRO A 320 36.37 -18.47 21.15
N ALA A 321 36.74 -18.63 22.42
CA ALA A 321 36.99 -17.49 23.30
C ALA A 321 38.26 -16.74 22.84
N ASN A 322 38.23 -15.40 22.86
CA ASN A 322 39.32 -14.55 22.37
C ASN A 322 40.42 -14.32 23.43
N ASP A 323 41.04 -15.37 23.98
CA ASP A 323 42.32 -15.26 24.73
C ASP A 323 42.91 -16.67 24.96
N SER A 324 42.80 -17.55 23.96
CA SER A 324 43.15 -18.96 24.12
C SER A 324 43.80 -19.55 22.86
N TYR A 325 44.85 -20.34 23.07
CA TYR A 325 45.43 -21.20 22.02
C TYR A 325 44.75 -22.57 21.95
N THR A 326 43.63 -22.78 22.63
CA THR A 326 42.86 -24.02 22.55
C THR A 326 42.04 -24.04 21.26
N PHE A 327 42.28 -25.06 20.42
CA PHE A 327 41.47 -25.31 19.24
C PHE A 327 40.02 -25.61 19.59
N TYR A 328 39.11 -25.00 18.84
CA TYR A 328 37.68 -25.11 19.01
C TYR A 328 37.03 -25.40 17.65
N PRO A 329 36.15 -26.42 17.55
CA PRO A 329 35.48 -26.73 16.30
C PRO A 329 34.47 -25.63 15.93
N THR A 330 34.34 -25.34 14.65
CA THR A 330 33.38 -24.34 14.14
C THR A 330 31.94 -24.83 14.11
N GLY A 331 31.74 -26.14 14.27
CA GLY A 331 30.54 -26.85 13.82
C GLY A 331 30.40 -26.81 12.29
N ASP A 332 29.27 -27.31 11.80
CA ASP A 332 28.94 -27.32 10.38
C ASP A 332 28.50 -25.93 9.90
N ILE A 333 29.32 -25.30 9.06
CA ILE A 333 28.99 -24.10 8.30
C ILE A 333 28.26 -24.53 7.03
N ASP A 334 27.06 -24.01 6.82
CA ASP A 334 26.20 -24.39 5.68
C ASP A 334 26.68 -23.75 4.37
N LEU A 335 26.88 -24.58 3.34
CA LEU A 335 27.20 -24.15 1.98
C LEU A 335 26.12 -24.60 0.96
N SER A 336 24.93 -24.99 1.43
CA SER A 336 23.84 -25.49 0.58
C SER A 336 23.46 -24.53 -0.57
N ALA A 337 23.55 -23.21 -0.36
CA ALA A 337 23.34 -22.19 -1.40
C ALA A 337 24.30 -22.28 -2.60
N TYR A 338 25.37 -23.07 -2.46
CA TYR A 338 26.40 -23.29 -3.47
C TYR A 338 26.37 -24.69 -4.09
N ASN A 339 25.39 -25.53 -3.72
CA ASN A 339 25.19 -26.84 -4.34
C ASN A 339 25.09 -26.73 -5.87
N GLY A 340 25.74 -27.66 -6.57
CA GLY A 340 25.83 -27.66 -8.03
C GLY A 340 26.79 -26.64 -8.64
N LYS A 341 27.49 -25.83 -7.83
CA LYS A 341 28.45 -24.83 -8.29
C LYS A 341 29.89 -25.31 -8.06
N THR A 342 30.83 -24.70 -8.79
CA THR A 342 32.26 -24.80 -8.49
C THR A 342 32.66 -23.65 -7.57
N VAL A 343 33.21 -23.95 -6.39
CA VAL A 343 33.51 -22.97 -5.34
C VAL A 343 34.98 -23.00 -4.91
N GLN A 344 35.38 -21.95 -4.19
CA GLN A 344 36.62 -21.89 -3.41
C GLN A 344 36.31 -21.37 -2.00
N ILE A 345 37.06 -21.85 -1.02
CA ILE A 345 37.03 -21.39 0.37
C ILE A 345 38.24 -20.50 0.62
N GLY A 346 38.04 -19.35 1.25
CA GLY A 346 39.09 -18.39 1.58
C GLY A 346 39.11 -18.07 3.07
N PHE A 347 40.28 -18.19 3.70
CA PHE A 347 40.53 -17.74 5.06
C PHE A 347 41.28 -16.42 5.00
N CYS A 348 40.66 -15.33 5.47
CA CYS A 348 41.22 -13.98 5.44
C CYS A 348 41.58 -13.54 6.85
N TYR A 349 42.87 -13.23 7.05
CA TYR A 349 43.37 -12.59 8.25
C TYR A 349 43.68 -11.12 7.98
N LYS A 350 43.26 -10.22 8.89
CA LYS A 350 43.59 -8.80 8.90
C LYS A 350 44.14 -8.37 10.25
N SER A 351 44.93 -7.31 10.28
CA SER A 351 45.37 -6.66 11.51
C SER A 351 45.61 -5.17 11.30
N THR A 352 45.76 -4.45 12.40
CA THR A 352 46.05 -3.01 12.42
C THR A 352 47.33 -2.72 13.22
N GLU A 353 47.74 -1.46 13.26
CA GLU A 353 48.83 -1.01 14.14
C GLU A 353 48.45 -1.03 15.64
N GLN A 354 47.18 -1.24 15.96
CA GLN A 354 46.64 -1.23 17.33
C GLN A 354 46.33 -2.64 17.84
N SER A 355 45.86 -3.53 16.96
CA SER A 355 45.46 -4.90 17.27
C SER A 355 46.04 -5.85 16.22
N ALA A 356 46.70 -6.92 16.67
CA ALA A 356 47.31 -7.93 15.82
C ALA A 356 47.20 -9.31 16.49
N GLY A 357 45.97 -9.78 16.66
CA GLY A 357 45.69 -11.08 17.23
C GLY A 357 46.28 -12.22 16.40
N THR A 358 46.37 -13.40 16.98
CA THR A 358 46.87 -14.61 16.31
C THR A 358 45.70 -15.54 16.05
N TRP A 359 45.55 -15.93 14.77
CA TRP A 359 44.58 -16.94 14.36
C TRP A 359 45.33 -18.22 13.97
N GLU A 360 44.92 -19.34 14.56
CA GLU A 360 45.41 -20.67 14.21
C GLU A 360 44.24 -21.52 13.71
N LEU A 361 44.41 -22.28 12.63
CA LEU A 361 43.37 -23.17 12.09
C LEU A 361 43.94 -24.49 11.55
N LYS A 362 43.16 -25.57 11.68
CA LYS A 362 43.49 -26.92 11.23
C LYS A 362 42.25 -27.78 10.98
N ASN A 363 42.43 -29.00 10.50
CA ASN A 363 41.35 -30.01 10.36
C ASN A 363 40.16 -29.53 9.51
N LEU A 364 40.46 -28.93 8.35
CA LEU A 364 39.45 -28.43 7.42
C LEU A 364 38.80 -29.58 6.67
N LYS A 365 37.47 -29.59 6.67
CA LYS A 365 36.67 -30.55 5.93
C LYS A 365 35.51 -29.88 5.21
N LEU A 366 35.41 -30.10 3.91
CA LEU A 366 34.23 -29.81 3.10
C LEU A 366 33.67 -31.14 2.62
N GLN A 367 32.46 -31.49 3.04
CA GLN A 367 31.83 -32.75 2.67
C GLN A 367 30.31 -32.58 2.58
N ASP A 368 29.62 -33.57 2.05
CA ASP A 368 28.18 -33.66 2.27
C ASP A 368 27.88 -33.90 3.76
N GLY A 369 26.88 -33.20 4.29
CA GLY A 369 26.43 -33.30 5.67
C GLY A 369 25.82 -34.67 5.95
N GLY A 370 26.48 -35.42 6.84
CA GLY A 370 26.11 -36.77 7.28
C GLY A 370 27.28 -37.38 8.05
N GLN A 371 27.15 -37.59 9.37
CA GLN A 371 28.25 -38.13 10.16
C GLN A 371 28.37 -39.66 9.96
N SER A 372 29.62 -40.09 9.91
CA SER A 372 30.15 -41.45 9.86
C SER A 372 29.36 -42.52 10.63
N SER A 373 29.30 -43.70 10.01
CA SER A 373 28.83 -44.98 10.53
C SER A 373 29.03 -45.19 12.04
N ARG A 374 27.94 -45.09 12.81
CA ARG A 374 27.67 -46.04 13.89
C ARG A 374 26.22 -46.50 13.77
N SER A 375 26.07 -47.81 13.64
CA SER A 375 24.79 -48.50 13.67
C SER A 375 24.13 -48.33 15.05
N SER A 376 23.28 -47.33 15.18
CA SER A 376 22.17 -47.37 16.12
C SER A 376 20.98 -46.73 15.45
N ARG A 377 19.85 -47.46 15.44
CA ARG A 377 18.51 -46.98 15.11
C ARG A 377 18.06 -45.90 16.10
N ALA A 378 18.79 -44.80 16.20
CA ALA A 378 18.32 -43.60 16.87
C ALA A 378 17.39 -42.89 15.89
N VAL A 379 16.14 -42.73 16.31
CA VAL A 379 15.16 -41.86 15.63
C VAL A 379 15.85 -40.53 15.35
N ALA A 380 15.83 -40.08 14.10
CA ALA A 380 16.32 -38.75 13.72
C ALA A 380 15.78 -37.73 14.73
N ALA A 381 16.62 -36.82 15.20
CA ALA A 381 16.15 -35.73 16.06
C ALA A 381 14.96 -35.06 15.36
N GLU A 382 13.78 -35.08 15.98
CA GLU A 382 12.61 -34.39 15.43
C GLU A 382 12.97 -32.93 15.27
N VAL A 383 12.90 -32.41 14.05
CA VAL A 383 13.09 -30.98 13.80
C VAL A 383 11.84 -30.27 14.34
N PRO A 384 11.96 -29.41 15.36
CA PRO A 384 10.80 -28.72 15.90
C PRO A 384 10.14 -27.87 14.83
N THR A 385 8.82 -28.00 14.69
CA THR A 385 8.01 -27.15 13.83
C THR A 385 7.10 -26.26 14.67
N GLU A 386 6.77 -25.11 14.09
CA GLU A 386 5.74 -24.22 14.61
C GLU A 386 4.58 -24.14 13.62
N ALA A 387 3.36 -24.19 14.13
CA ALA A 387 2.17 -23.92 13.34
C ALA A 387 2.12 -22.44 12.92
N LYS A 388 1.87 -22.20 11.63
CA LYS A 388 1.73 -20.88 10.99
C LYS A 388 0.45 -20.83 10.16
N ASN A 389 -0.03 -19.61 9.95
CA ASN A 389 -1.08 -19.28 9.00
C ASN A 389 -0.52 -18.31 7.95
N ALA A 390 -1.02 -18.40 6.72
CA ALA A 390 -0.80 -17.41 5.67
C ALA A 390 -2.09 -17.19 4.87
N VAL A 391 -2.25 -16.02 4.28
CA VAL A 391 -3.38 -15.72 3.37
C VAL A 391 -2.85 -15.59 1.95
N TYR A 392 -3.50 -16.29 1.03
CA TYR A 392 -3.21 -16.22 -0.41
C TYR A 392 -4.42 -15.67 -1.16
N ALA A 393 -4.17 -14.92 -2.23
CA ALA A 393 -5.17 -14.42 -3.16
C ALA A 393 -4.94 -15.04 -4.55
N TYR A 394 -6.02 -15.38 -5.24
CA TYR A 394 -5.98 -15.87 -6.61
C TYR A 394 -6.23 -14.73 -7.59
N ASN A 395 -5.27 -14.46 -8.47
CA ASN A 395 -5.35 -13.33 -9.41
C ASN A 395 -6.01 -13.68 -10.76
N GLY A 396 -6.76 -14.79 -10.83
CA GLY A 396 -7.29 -15.32 -12.09
C GLY A 396 -6.32 -16.22 -12.87
N SER A 397 -5.08 -16.39 -12.41
CA SER A 397 -4.10 -17.30 -13.03
C SER A 397 -3.27 -18.09 -12.03
N LYS A 398 -2.86 -17.47 -10.92
CA LYS A 398 -2.03 -18.10 -9.88
C LYS A 398 -2.40 -17.60 -8.50
N TRP A 399 -2.12 -18.43 -7.50
CA TRP A 399 -2.12 -18.04 -6.09
C TRP A 399 -0.85 -17.26 -5.76
N ALA A 400 -0.99 -16.17 -5.01
CA ALA A 400 0.11 -15.39 -4.44
C ALA A 400 -0.24 -14.97 -3.01
N VAL A 401 0.77 -14.61 -2.21
CA VAL A 401 0.53 -14.07 -0.86
C VAL A 401 -0.33 -12.81 -1.00
N ALA A 402 -1.38 -12.70 -0.18
CA ALA A 402 -2.26 -11.55 -0.19
C ALA A 402 -1.52 -10.31 0.35
N GLU A 403 -1.48 -9.24 -0.44
CA GLU A 403 -0.88 -7.96 -0.04
C GLU A 403 -1.84 -7.19 0.88
N GLY A 404 -1.30 -6.46 1.86
CA GLY A 404 -2.10 -5.68 2.83
C GLY A 404 -2.97 -6.55 3.77
N VAL A 405 -2.67 -7.85 3.87
CA VAL A 405 -3.35 -8.78 4.75
C VAL A 405 -2.38 -9.37 5.77
N VAL A 406 -2.72 -9.22 7.04
CA VAL A 406 -2.03 -9.87 8.16
C VAL A 406 -2.93 -10.97 8.71
N VAL A 407 -2.36 -12.13 9.03
CA VAL A 407 -3.09 -13.22 9.70
C VAL A 407 -2.45 -13.55 11.03
N LEU A 408 -3.29 -13.73 12.06
CA LEU A 408 -2.81 -14.14 13.38
C LEU A 408 -2.36 -15.61 13.33
N ASN A 409 -1.14 -15.84 13.80
CA ASN A 409 -0.55 -17.16 13.99
C ASN A 409 -0.89 -17.69 15.40
N PRO A 410 -0.85 -19.02 15.61
CA PRO A 410 -1.03 -19.62 16.95
C PRO A 410 -0.17 -19.00 18.06
N ALA A 411 1.07 -18.62 17.73
CA ALA A 411 1.97 -17.92 18.64
C ALA A 411 1.46 -16.51 19.03
N ASP A 412 0.79 -15.80 18.11
CA ASP A 412 0.24 -14.46 18.36
C ASP A 412 -0.91 -14.53 19.38
N TYR A 413 -1.80 -15.52 19.26
CA TYR A 413 -2.84 -15.78 20.26
C TYR A 413 -2.22 -16.05 21.64
N THR A 414 -1.21 -16.93 21.68
CA THR A 414 -0.53 -17.30 22.92
C THR A 414 0.13 -16.09 23.57
N ALA A 415 0.80 -15.23 22.79
CA ALA A 415 1.42 -14.00 23.26
C ALA A 415 0.40 -13.00 23.84
N MET A 416 -0.84 -13.00 23.32
CA MET A 416 -1.95 -12.20 23.84
C MET A 416 -2.72 -12.88 24.99
N GLY A 417 -2.31 -14.09 25.41
CA GLY A 417 -2.95 -14.83 26.51
C GLY A 417 -4.16 -15.67 26.11
N PHE A 418 -4.37 -15.88 24.81
CA PHE A 418 -5.45 -16.70 24.26
C PHE A 418 -4.97 -18.10 23.89
N SER A 419 -5.88 -19.08 24.02
CA SER A 419 -5.64 -20.48 23.63
C SER A 419 -6.59 -20.89 22.50
N ASN A 420 -6.29 -22.02 21.84
CA ASN A 420 -7.11 -22.61 20.76
C ASN A 420 -7.39 -21.65 19.59
N ASN A 421 -6.46 -20.74 19.30
CA ASN A 421 -6.57 -19.74 18.23
C ASN A 421 -7.90 -18.96 18.27
N LYS A 422 -8.35 -18.62 19.48
CA LYS A 422 -9.63 -17.95 19.72
C LYS A 422 -9.42 -16.65 20.47
N LEU A 423 -9.32 -15.56 19.73
CA LEU A 423 -9.31 -14.20 20.23
C LEU A 423 -10.73 -13.74 20.61
N THR A 424 -10.86 -13.07 21.76
CA THR A 424 -12.03 -12.25 22.12
C THR A 424 -11.61 -10.79 22.16
N ASP A 425 -12.59 -9.88 22.05
CA ASP A 425 -12.36 -8.42 22.10
C ASP A 425 -11.31 -7.92 21.07
N PRO A 426 -11.46 -8.29 19.77
CA PRO A 426 -10.49 -7.98 18.72
C PRO A 426 -10.18 -6.48 18.59
N GLU A 427 -11.14 -5.62 18.85
CA GLU A 427 -11.00 -4.16 18.85
C GLU A 427 -10.01 -3.62 19.90
N ILE A 428 -9.68 -4.41 20.92
CA ILE A 428 -8.69 -4.08 21.95
C ILE A 428 -7.33 -4.68 21.59
N PHE A 429 -7.31 -5.97 21.25
CA PHE A 429 -6.07 -6.73 21.11
C PHE A 429 -5.40 -6.58 19.75
N ILE A 430 -6.17 -6.50 18.65
CA ILE A 430 -5.60 -6.37 17.30
C ILE A 430 -4.83 -5.05 17.15
N PRO A 431 -5.31 -3.88 17.61
CA PRO A 431 -4.51 -2.66 17.56
C PRO A 431 -3.15 -2.76 18.26
N LEU A 432 -3.09 -3.46 19.40
CA LEU A 432 -1.83 -3.67 20.13
C LEU A 432 -0.89 -4.62 19.38
N TYR A 433 -1.45 -5.69 18.82
CA TYR A 433 -0.74 -6.62 17.95
C TYR A 433 -0.14 -5.90 16.74
N LEU A 434 -0.96 -5.14 16.00
CA LEU A 434 -0.53 -4.40 14.81
C LEU A 434 0.55 -3.36 15.14
N ARG A 435 0.45 -2.65 16.27
CA ARG A 435 1.49 -1.71 16.69
C ARG A 435 2.84 -2.40 16.92
N ASN A 436 2.84 -3.62 17.47
CA ASN A 436 4.07 -4.38 17.68
C ASN A 436 4.59 -4.99 16.37
N LYS A 437 3.69 -5.45 15.51
CA LYS A 437 4.00 -6.10 14.22
C LYS A 437 4.49 -5.09 13.18
N LEU A 438 3.92 -3.88 13.17
CA LEU A 438 4.14 -2.80 12.20
C LEU A 438 4.47 -1.48 12.91
N PRO A 439 5.63 -1.38 13.60
CA PRO A 439 5.97 -0.22 14.43
C PRO A 439 6.25 1.07 13.64
N TYR A 440 6.41 0.99 12.31
CA TYR A 440 6.73 2.11 11.43
C TYR A 440 5.59 2.45 10.45
N ALA A 441 4.36 2.03 10.76
CA ALA A 441 3.19 2.38 9.96
C ALA A 441 3.05 3.91 9.85
N LEU A 442 2.76 4.39 8.65
CA LEU A 442 2.48 5.81 8.39
C LEU A 442 0.99 6.09 8.55
N SER A 443 0.64 7.34 8.89
CA SER A 443 -0.77 7.76 8.94
C SER A 443 -1.46 7.46 7.60
N GLY A 444 -2.64 6.85 7.67
CA GLY A 444 -3.39 6.35 6.52
C GLY A 444 -3.08 4.91 6.11
N ALA A 445 -2.09 4.24 6.71
CA ALA A 445 -1.82 2.82 6.45
C ALA A 445 -3.03 1.95 6.81
N GLN A 446 -3.33 0.96 5.97
CA GLN A 446 -4.47 0.07 6.11
C GLN A 446 -3.99 -1.39 6.13
N GLU A 447 -4.56 -2.20 7.01
CA GLU A 447 -4.28 -3.63 7.08
C GLU A 447 -5.57 -4.40 7.34
N TYR A 448 -5.82 -5.41 6.50
CA TYR A 448 -6.84 -6.41 6.77
C TYR A 448 -6.26 -7.46 7.72
N VAL A 449 -6.93 -7.70 8.84
CA VAL A 449 -6.47 -8.66 9.85
C VAL A 449 -7.39 -9.87 9.86
N VAL A 450 -6.84 -11.03 9.49
CA VAL A 450 -7.51 -12.32 9.52
C VAL A 450 -7.22 -13.04 10.84
N TYR A 451 -8.26 -13.52 11.51
CA TYR A 451 -8.17 -14.19 12.80
C TYR A 451 -9.33 -15.19 13.00
N ASN A 452 -9.18 -16.10 13.98
CA ASN A 452 -10.19 -17.08 14.37
C ASN A 452 -10.71 -17.91 13.18
N GLY A 453 -9.78 -18.36 12.33
CA GLY A 453 -10.10 -19.00 11.05
C GLY A 453 -10.14 -17.95 9.93
N THR A 454 -11.34 -17.52 9.55
CA THR A 454 -11.55 -16.60 8.42
C THR A 454 -12.18 -15.28 8.82
N LYS A 455 -12.35 -14.97 10.12
CA LYS A 455 -12.84 -13.62 10.48
C LYS A 455 -11.84 -12.59 10.00
N ALA A 456 -12.33 -11.52 9.40
CA ALA A 456 -11.51 -10.45 8.88
C ALA A 456 -12.07 -9.11 9.35
N ASP A 457 -11.17 -8.25 9.81
CA ASP A 457 -11.46 -6.87 10.20
C ASP A 457 -10.44 -5.94 9.52
N LEU A 458 -10.87 -4.77 9.06
CA LEU A 458 -9.99 -3.74 8.52
C LEU A 458 -9.55 -2.80 9.64
N PHE A 459 -8.26 -2.49 9.71
CA PHE A 459 -7.72 -1.48 10.61
C PHE A 459 -7.00 -0.39 9.84
N VAL A 460 -7.13 0.86 10.29
CA VAL A 460 -6.44 2.02 9.73
C VAL A 460 -5.59 2.69 10.81
N PHE A 461 -4.35 3.03 10.48
CA PHE A 461 -3.45 3.75 11.36
C PHE A 461 -3.63 5.25 11.20
N ASP A 462 -4.01 5.96 12.27
CA ASP A 462 -4.21 7.42 12.22
C ASP A 462 -2.90 8.23 12.35
N GLY A 463 -1.76 7.55 12.52
CA GLY A 463 -0.46 8.14 12.85
C GLY A 463 -0.07 7.95 14.31
N THR A 464 -1.02 7.53 15.16
CA THR A 464 -0.79 7.27 16.59
C THR A 464 -1.29 5.89 17.02
N LYS A 465 -2.41 5.42 16.48
CA LYS A 465 -3.03 4.12 16.81
C LYS A 465 -3.74 3.51 15.62
N TRP A 466 -3.87 2.19 15.66
CA TRP A 466 -4.72 1.42 14.75
C TRP A 466 -6.17 1.45 15.26
N THR A 467 -7.11 1.75 14.37
CA THR A 467 -8.55 1.80 14.70
C THR A 467 -9.33 0.91 13.73
N LEU A 468 -10.31 0.17 14.26
CA LEU A 468 -11.21 -0.69 13.47
C LEU A 468 -11.99 0.17 12.45
N ASN A 469 -12.06 -0.30 11.21
CA ASN A 469 -12.67 0.42 10.09
C ASN A 469 -13.50 -0.49 9.16
N ASN A 470 -14.35 -1.34 9.72
CA ASN A 470 -15.20 -2.26 8.94
C ASN A 470 -16.35 -1.57 8.19
N ASN A 471 -16.53 -0.28 8.34
CA ASN A 471 -17.60 0.50 7.71
C ASN A 471 -17.06 1.49 6.67
N GLY A 472 -15.83 1.30 6.18
CA GLY A 472 -15.22 2.18 5.19
C GLY A 472 -15.24 3.65 5.62
N LEU A 473 -15.03 3.91 6.92
CA LEU A 473 -14.96 5.24 7.49
C LEU A 473 -13.77 5.97 6.90
N GLU A 474 -14.05 7.10 6.28
CA GLU A 474 -13.07 8.00 5.69
C GLU A 474 -13.27 9.40 6.27
N THR A 475 -12.16 10.13 6.44
CA THR A 475 -12.23 11.58 6.63
C THR A 475 -12.29 12.22 5.25
N VAL A 476 -13.42 12.86 4.96
CA VAL A 476 -13.69 13.50 3.67
C VAL A 476 -13.90 14.99 3.85
N THR A 477 -13.72 15.74 2.77
CA THR A 477 -14.03 17.17 2.73
C THR A 477 -15.09 17.40 1.66
N GLY A 478 -16.26 17.89 2.06
CA GLY A 478 -17.34 18.27 1.16
C GLY A 478 -17.39 19.78 0.99
N ARG A 479 -17.43 20.25 -0.25
CA ARG A 479 -17.65 21.65 -0.59
C ARG A 479 -19.13 21.97 -0.54
N PHE A 480 -19.50 22.98 0.24
CA PHE A 480 -20.85 23.53 0.29
C PHE A 480 -20.86 24.95 -0.28
N GLN A 481 -21.92 25.31 -1.00
CA GLN A 481 -22.13 26.66 -1.53
C GLN A 481 -23.47 27.20 -1.08
N LYS A 482 -23.50 28.49 -0.75
CA LYS A 482 -24.74 29.21 -0.41
C LYS A 482 -25.33 29.85 -1.67
N LYS A 483 -26.56 29.47 -2.02
CA LYS A 483 -27.36 30.09 -3.10
C LYS A 483 -28.77 30.31 -2.59
N ASP A 484 -29.37 31.45 -2.92
CA ASP A 484 -30.71 31.82 -2.46
C ASP A 484 -30.90 31.67 -0.94
N ASN A 485 -29.85 32.00 -0.18
CA ASN A 485 -29.72 31.84 1.27
C ASN A 485 -29.75 30.39 1.80
N VAL A 486 -29.61 29.40 0.93
CA VAL A 486 -29.58 27.97 1.28
C VAL A 486 -28.20 27.39 1.00
N TRP A 487 -27.63 26.70 1.98
CA TRP A 487 -26.42 25.90 1.78
C TRP A 487 -26.77 24.58 1.09
N SER A 488 -25.97 24.23 0.07
CA SER A 488 -26.10 22.95 -0.65
C SER A 488 -24.72 22.34 -0.86
N PHE A 489 -24.64 21.01 -0.82
CA PHE A 489 -23.41 20.31 -1.20
C PHE A 489 -23.15 20.50 -2.69
N VAL A 490 -21.87 20.63 -3.04
CA VAL A 490 -21.42 20.83 -4.42
C VAL A 490 -20.59 19.65 -4.89
N LYS A 491 -19.56 19.25 -4.13
CA LYS A 491 -18.68 18.13 -4.48
C LYS A 491 -17.75 17.77 -3.32
N TYR A 492 -17.15 16.58 -3.39
CA TYR A 492 -16.00 16.27 -2.56
C TYR A 492 -14.74 17.03 -3.04
N VAL A 493 -13.86 17.36 -2.11
CA VAL A 493 -12.57 18.02 -2.35
C VAL A 493 -11.45 16.99 -2.22
N GLY A 494 -10.53 16.95 -3.19
CA GLY A 494 -9.41 16.00 -3.23
C GLY A 494 -9.77 14.58 -3.71
N LYS A 495 -11.05 14.35 -4.03
CA LYS A 495 -11.59 13.11 -4.60
C LYS A 495 -12.82 13.47 -5.44
N ALA A 496 -13.01 12.82 -6.58
CA ALA A 496 -14.21 12.91 -7.39
C ALA A 496 -14.75 11.51 -7.63
N ILE A 497 -16.00 11.27 -7.26
CA ILE A 497 -16.65 9.97 -7.38
C ILE A 497 -17.72 10.12 -8.45
N PHE A 498 -17.57 9.39 -9.56
CA PHE A 498 -18.56 9.38 -10.62
C PHE A 498 -19.27 8.02 -10.63
N SER A 499 -20.60 8.04 -10.59
CA SER A 499 -21.42 6.82 -10.63
C SER A 499 -22.01 6.65 -12.02
N GLU A 500 -22.15 5.41 -12.48
CA GLU A 500 -22.78 5.09 -13.76
C GLU A 500 -24.18 5.71 -13.86
N PHE A 501 -24.49 6.35 -14.99
CA PHE A 501 -25.73 7.07 -15.20
C PHE A 501 -26.60 6.39 -16.26
N ASN A 502 -27.71 5.82 -15.80
CA ASN A 502 -28.61 4.96 -16.59
C ASN A 502 -30.07 5.45 -16.62
N GLU A 503 -30.32 6.73 -16.34
CA GLU A 503 -31.66 7.32 -16.37
C GLU A 503 -32.15 7.61 -17.81
N ALA A 504 -33.46 7.82 -17.97
CA ALA A 504 -34.07 8.07 -19.29
C ALA A 504 -33.69 9.44 -19.90
N GLU A 505 -33.38 10.42 -19.05
CA GLU A 505 -33.00 11.78 -19.43
C GLU A 505 -31.81 12.24 -18.57
N ILE A 506 -30.95 13.07 -19.15
CA ILE A 506 -29.86 13.70 -18.41
C ILE A 506 -30.39 14.64 -17.33
N ILE A 507 -29.63 14.79 -16.25
CA ILE A 507 -29.86 15.81 -15.24
C ILE A 507 -29.00 17.02 -15.63
N ARG A 508 -29.65 18.15 -15.95
CA ARG A 508 -28.92 19.38 -16.29
C ARG A 508 -28.24 19.98 -15.06
N ASP A 509 -27.25 20.83 -15.31
CA ASP A 509 -26.36 21.45 -14.32
C ASP A 509 -25.53 20.46 -13.50
N ARG A 510 -25.36 19.24 -14.03
CA ARG A 510 -24.52 18.19 -13.45
C ARG A 510 -23.30 17.91 -14.30
N THR A 511 -22.26 17.41 -13.65
CA THR A 511 -20.98 17.08 -14.28
C THR A 511 -20.90 15.59 -14.57
N TYR A 512 -20.45 15.24 -15.76
CA TYR A 512 -20.37 13.88 -16.25
C TYR A 512 -18.97 13.56 -16.79
N LEU A 513 -18.51 12.32 -16.61
CA LEU A 513 -17.47 11.73 -17.46
C LEU A 513 -18.10 11.12 -18.70
N LEU A 514 -17.39 11.26 -19.82
CA LEU A 514 -17.70 10.58 -21.08
C LEU A 514 -16.76 9.38 -21.20
N VAL A 515 -17.29 8.17 -21.14
CA VAL A 515 -16.51 6.94 -20.93
C VAL A 515 -16.65 5.99 -22.11
N SER A 516 -15.57 5.31 -22.50
CA SER A 516 -15.58 4.21 -23.47
C SER A 516 -14.66 3.09 -22.96
N GLY A 517 -15.24 1.99 -22.48
CA GLY A 517 -14.45 0.92 -21.85
C GLY A 517 -13.72 1.42 -20.60
N ASP A 518 -12.39 1.30 -20.59
CA ASP A 518 -11.49 1.66 -19.49
C ASP A 518 -10.84 3.05 -19.65
N ILE A 519 -11.40 3.90 -20.51
CA ILE A 519 -10.94 5.27 -20.74
C ILE A 519 -12.07 6.30 -20.64
N CYS A 520 -11.72 7.54 -20.27
CA CYS A 520 -12.62 8.69 -20.31
C CYS A 520 -12.05 9.83 -21.16
N ALA A 521 -12.94 10.70 -21.66
CA ALA A 521 -12.55 11.90 -22.39
C ALA A 521 -11.90 12.94 -21.47
N VAL A 522 -10.88 13.62 -21.98
CA VAL A 522 -10.14 14.68 -21.30
C VAL A 522 -10.42 16.02 -22.01
N PRO A 523 -10.72 17.10 -21.27
CA PRO A 523 -10.83 18.44 -21.83
C PRO A 523 -9.65 18.81 -22.71
N VAL A 524 -9.92 19.51 -23.82
CA VAL A 524 -8.86 20.04 -24.69
C VAL A 524 -7.89 20.88 -23.85
N ASN A 525 -6.59 20.84 -24.16
CA ASN A 525 -5.60 21.63 -23.44
C ASN A 525 -6.05 23.11 -23.30
N LYS A 526 -5.95 23.67 -22.10
CA LYS A 526 -6.39 25.05 -21.81
C LYS A 526 -5.77 26.12 -22.70
N SER A 527 -4.59 25.86 -23.27
CA SER A 527 -3.88 26.74 -24.20
C SER A 527 -4.38 26.65 -25.65
N SER A 528 -5.35 25.78 -25.95
CA SER A 528 -5.94 25.59 -27.28
C SER A 528 -7.44 25.86 -27.26
N ASN A 529 -7.95 26.51 -28.31
CA ASN A 529 -9.38 26.84 -28.45
C ASN A 529 -10.13 25.87 -29.39
N TYR A 530 -9.46 24.81 -29.85
CA TYR A 530 -10.06 23.75 -30.64
C TYR A 530 -9.24 22.47 -30.48
N GLY A 531 -9.86 21.31 -30.67
CA GLY A 531 -9.18 20.03 -30.63
C GLY A 531 -10.10 18.82 -30.48
N TYR A 532 -9.50 17.64 -30.59
CA TYR A 532 -10.12 16.38 -30.18
C TYR A 532 -9.95 16.19 -28.67
N LEU A 533 -10.93 15.57 -28.01
CA LEU A 533 -10.81 15.24 -26.59
C LEU A 533 -9.91 14.01 -26.48
N GLN A 534 -8.75 14.20 -25.86
CA GLN A 534 -7.81 13.10 -25.60
C GLN A 534 -8.40 12.15 -24.55
N THR A 535 -7.71 11.07 -24.25
CA THR A 535 -8.20 10.04 -23.33
C THR A 535 -7.31 9.90 -22.10
N SER A 536 -7.91 9.56 -20.98
CA SER A 536 -7.21 9.09 -19.77
C SER A 536 -7.74 7.72 -19.39
N SER A 537 -6.87 6.84 -18.91
CA SER A 537 -7.30 5.57 -18.31
C SER A 537 -8.07 5.84 -17.02
N ILE A 538 -9.04 4.98 -16.75
CA ILE A 538 -9.87 4.96 -15.54
C ILE A 538 -10.03 3.52 -15.06
N THR A 539 -10.41 3.35 -13.80
CA THR A 539 -10.83 2.06 -13.25
C THR A 539 -12.28 2.14 -12.83
N ILE A 540 -13.09 1.22 -13.32
CA ILE A 540 -14.50 1.08 -12.92
C ILE A 540 -14.59 -0.06 -11.91
N SER A 541 -15.10 0.24 -10.72
CA SER A 541 -15.38 -0.76 -9.67
C SER A 541 -16.77 -0.52 -9.10
N GLY A 542 -17.60 -1.56 -9.05
CA GLY A 542 -18.97 -1.45 -8.54
C GLY A 542 -19.85 -0.39 -9.26
N GLY A 543 -19.60 -0.13 -10.55
CA GLY A 543 -20.30 0.93 -11.30
C GLY A 543 -19.85 2.36 -10.93
N GLN A 544 -18.74 2.52 -10.22
CA GLN A 544 -18.16 3.82 -9.87
C GLN A 544 -16.75 3.99 -10.45
N ILE A 545 -16.41 5.25 -10.70
CA ILE A 545 -15.08 5.73 -11.07
C ILE A 545 -14.64 6.72 -9.98
N VAL A 546 -13.48 6.48 -9.39
CA VAL A 546 -12.94 7.33 -8.32
C VAL A 546 -11.65 7.97 -8.81
N GLU A 547 -11.70 9.28 -9.02
CA GLU A 547 -10.57 10.09 -9.48
C GLU A 547 -10.07 11.03 -8.38
N LYS A 548 -8.84 11.54 -8.53
CA LYS A 548 -8.28 12.55 -7.61
C LYS A 548 -9.00 13.91 -7.69
N SER A 549 -9.69 14.17 -8.81
CA SER A 549 -10.40 15.42 -9.07
C SER A 549 -11.35 15.26 -10.24
N ASP A 550 -12.28 16.20 -10.38
CA ASP A 550 -13.26 16.28 -11.45
C ASP A 550 -12.73 16.95 -12.73
N VAL A 551 -11.40 17.05 -12.90
CA VAL A 551 -10.75 17.76 -14.02
C VAL A 551 -11.11 17.21 -15.40
N ASN A 552 -11.52 15.94 -15.50
CA ASN A 552 -11.95 15.33 -16.76
C ASN A 552 -13.48 15.42 -16.97
N GLY A 553 -14.21 16.01 -16.03
CA GLY A 553 -15.65 16.15 -16.09
C GLY A 553 -16.12 17.24 -17.07
N PHE A 554 -17.31 17.03 -17.62
CA PHE A 554 -18.02 17.98 -18.47
C PHE A 554 -19.39 18.28 -17.84
N THR A 555 -19.67 19.55 -17.55
CA THR A 555 -20.96 20.00 -17.04
C THR A 555 -21.96 20.16 -18.18
N PHE A 556 -23.14 19.57 -18.03
CA PHE A 556 -24.25 19.69 -18.97
C PHE A 556 -25.14 20.85 -18.51
N ALA A 557 -24.72 22.08 -18.77
CA ALA A 557 -25.30 23.29 -18.20
C ALA A 557 -26.65 23.67 -18.84
N ALA A 558 -27.64 24.00 -18.01
CA ALA A 558 -28.96 24.47 -18.44
C ALA A 558 -28.94 25.93 -18.91
N SER A 559 -27.94 26.71 -18.53
CA SER A 559 -27.87 28.13 -18.83
C SER A 559 -26.43 28.65 -18.94
N TYR A 560 -26.31 29.85 -19.46
CA TYR A 560 -25.11 30.68 -19.42
C TYR A 560 -25.41 31.94 -18.61
N GLU A 561 -24.52 32.28 -17.68
CA GLU A 561 -24.53 33.53 -16.92
C GLU A 561 -23.36 34.38 -17.41
N ASP A 562 -23.63 35.64 -17.79
CA ASP A 562 -22.59 36.59 -18.20
C ASP A 562 -21.96 37.32 -17.00
N ASP A 563 -20.94 38.15 -17.27
CA ASP A 563 -20.22 38.89 -16.23
C ASP A 563 -21.12 39.88 -15.45
N ASP A 564 -22.26 40.28 -16.04
CA ASP A 564 -23.26 41.15 -15.43
C ASP A 564 -24.37 40.36 -14.69
N LYS A 565 -24.20 39.04 -14.53
CA LYS A 565 -25.15 38.09 -13.91
C LYS A 565 -26.47 37.94 -14.67
N ASN A 566 -26.51 38.26 -15.95
CA ASN A 566 -27.68 37.96 -16.77
C ASN A 566 -27.64 36.48 -17.17
N VAL A 567 -28.75 35.79 -16.93
CA VAL A 567 -28.88 34.35 -17.23
C VAL A 567 -29.64 34.15 -18.54
N THR A 568 -29.00 33.46 -19.50
CA THR A 568 -29.62 32.98 -20.73
C THR A 568 -29.83 31.47 -20.67
N GLN A 569 -31.08 31.03 -20.74
CA GLN A 569 -31.44 29.61 -20.65
C GLN A 569 -31.23 28.88 -21.98
N ALA A 570 -30.71 27.65 -21.92
CA ALA A 570 -30.78 26.71 -23.02
C ALA A 570 -32.24 26.23 -23.18
N PRO A 571 -32.70 25.98 -24.42
CA PRO A 571 -34.04 25.42 -24.65
C PRO A 571 -34.25 24.09 -23.92
N ASP A 572 -35.50 23.77 -23.58
CA ASP A 572 -35.83 22.49 -22.95
C ASP A 572 -35.35 21.30 -23.81
N GLY A 573 -34.77 20.30 -23.14
CA GLY A 573 -34.13 19.15 -23.78
C GLY A 573 -32.77 19.43 -24.42
N GLN A 574 -32.27 20.67 -24.34
CA GLN A 574 -30.95 21.06 -24.82
C GLN A 574 -30.08 21.59 -23.66
N PHE A 575 -28.77 21.53 -23.85
CA PHE A 575 -27.79 21.99 -22.88
C PHE A 575 -26.53 22.54 -23.54
N LEU A 576 -25.76 23.30 -22.76
CA LEU A 576 -24.40 23.71 -23.06
C LEU A 576 -23.44 22.66 -22.50
N LEU A 577 -22.45 22.23 -23.27
CA LEU A 577 -21.42 21.30 -22.80
C LEU A 577 -20.19 22.10 -22.34
N ARG A 578 -19.99 22.23 -21.02
CA ARG A 578 -18.89 23.03 -20.44
C ARG A 578 -17.80 22.14 -19.85
N ASP A 579 -16.54 22.39 -20.18
CA ASP A 579 -15.41 21.67 -19.60
C ASP A 579 -15.05 22.16 -18.20
N SER A 580 -14.15 21.44 -17.53
CA SER A 580 -13.63 21.79 -16.21
C SER A 580 -12.80 23.08 -16.15
N ASN A 581 -12.43 23.65 -17.30
CA ASN A 581 -11.77 24.96 -17.40
C ASN A 581 -12.79 26.11 -17.60
N GLY A 582 -14.09 25.82 -17.54
CA GLY A 582 -15.16 26.80 -17.71
C GLY A 582 -15.44 27.18 -19.17
N ARG A 583 -14.96 26.40 -20.15
CA ARG A 583 -15.16 26.69 -21.57
C ARG A 583 -16.26 25.82 -22.17
N TYR A 584 -17.06 26.43 -23.02
CA TYR A 584 -18.17 25.81 -23.74
C TYR A 584 -17.69 25.19 -25.05
N LEU A 585 -17.95 23.90 -25.20
CA LEU A 585 -17.70 23.15 -26.43
C LEU A 585 -18.78 23.48 -27.46
N TYR A 586 -18.37 23.77 -28.69
CA TYR A 586 -19.25 24.04 -29.81
C TYR A 586 -18.67 23.54 -31.12
N MET A 587 -19.53 23.36 -32.12
CA MET A 587 -19.10 22.94 -33.45
C MET A 587 -19.14 24.09 -34.44
N SER A 588 -18.14 24.17 -35.32
CA SER A 588 -18.15 25.12 -36.43
C SER A 588 -17.41 24.51 -37.61
N GLY A 589 -17.88 24.81 -38.83
CA GLY A 589 -17.33 24.25 -40.06
C GLY A 589 -17.59 22.74 -40.22
N THR A 590 -16.65 22.06 -40.89
CA THR A 590 -16.77 20.64 -41.29
C THR A 590 -15.79 19.71 -40.56
N TYR A 591 -15.05 20.21 -39.58
CA TYR A 591 -14.08 19.41 -38.81
C TYR A 591 -14.76 18.60 -37.71
N SER A 592 -14.22 17.43 -37.38
CA SER A 592 -14.72 16.57 -36.30
C SER A 592 -14.12 16.90 -34.92
N SER A 593 -13.26 17.91 -34.84
CA SER A 593 -12.77 18.47 -33.57
C SER A 593 -13.74 19.52 -33.03
N ALA A 594 -13.92 19.57 -31.71
CA ALA A 594 -14.70 20.62 -31.08
C ALA A 594 -13.91 21.94 -31.04
N ASN A 595 -14.63 23.06 -31.07
CA ASN A 595 -14.11 24.38 -30.70
C ASN A 595 -14.52 24.71 -29.26
N LEU A 596 -13.79 25.61 -28.62
CA LEU A 596 -13.99 26.00 -27.22
C LEU A 596 -14.01 27.53 -27.09
N SER A 597 -14.91 28.03 -26.26
CA SER A 597 -15.02 29.46 -25.94
C SER A 597 -15.38 29.65 -24.46
N ALA A 598 -14.91 30.73 -23.83
CA ALA A 598 -15.31 31.07 -22.45
C ALA A 598 -16.78 31.50 -22.36
N ALA A 599 -17.36 32.00 -23.46
CA ALA A 599 -18.75 32.40 -23.54
C ALA A 599 -19.40 31.89 -24.84
N PRO A 600 -20.65 31.42 -24.81
CA PRO A 600 -21.40 31.11 -26.02
C PRO A 600 -21.79 32.39 -26.76
N THR A 601 -22.00 32.27 -28.07
CA THR A 601 -22.58 33.37 -28.85
C THR A 601 -24.07 33.49 -28.56
N ILE A 602 -24.51 34.68 -28.19
CA ILE A 602 -25.93 35.01 -27.95
C ILE A 602 -26.45 35.82 -29.14
N ASN A 603 -27.48 35.30 -29.82
CA ASN A 603 -28.17 35.96 -30.92
C ASN A 603 -29.62 36.22 -30.51
N ASP A 604 -30.04 37.49 -30.52
CA ASP A 604 -31.41 37.90 -30.14
C ASP A 604 -31.87 37.33 -28.79
N GLY A 605 -30.98 37.33 -27.80
CA GLY A 605 -31.24 36.82 -26.45
C GLY A 605 -31.30 35.29 -26.34
N LYS A 606 -30.83 34.55 -27.37
CA LYS A 606 -30.79 33.09 -27.39
C LYS A 606 -29.37 32.59 -27.63
N ILE A 607 -29.02 31.48 -26.99
CA ILE A 607 -27.76 30.76 -27.28
C ILE A 607 -27.80 30.25 -28.71
N ALA A 608 -26.73 30.48 -29.48
CA ALA A 608 -26.63 29.99 -30.84
C ALA A 608 -26.57 28.45 -30.90
N ASP A 609 -27.31 27.84 -31.84
CA ASP A 609 -27.47 26.38 -31.99
C ASP A 609 -26.17 25.59 -32.02
N GLN A 610 -25.08 26.18 -32.53
CA GLN A 610 -23.77 25.54 -32.57
C GLN A 610 -23.17 25.24 -31.19
N TYR A 611 -23.61 25.93 -30.14
CA TYR A 611 -23.22 25.71 -28.74
C TYR A 611 -24.17 24.74 -28.00
N LEU A 612 -25.32 24.41 -28.61
CA LEU A 612 -26.34 23.59 -27.99
C LEU A 612 -26.13 22.11 -28.34
N TRP A 613 -26.41 21.26 -27.36
CA TRP A 613 -26.26 19.81 -27.42
C TRP A 613 -27.54 19.13 -26.94
N THR A 614 -27.77 17.91 -27.44
CA THR A 614 -28.79 16.98 -26.95
C THR A 614 -28.14 15.66 -26.56
N ALA A 615 -28.76 14.91 -25.66
CA ALA A 615 -28.31 13.59 -25.23
C ALA A 615 -29.51 12.64 -25.19
N THR A 616 -29.34 11.44 -25.77
CA THR A 616 -30.40 10.41 -25.79
C THR A 616 -29.78 9.04 -25.50
N PRO A 617 -30.33 8.24 -24.58
CA PRO A 617 -29.81 6.91 -24.31
C PRO A 617 -30.08 5.98 -25.49
N ASN A 618 -29.09 5.15 -25.85
CA ASN A 618 -29.17 4.23 -26.98
C ASN A 618 -29.77 2.85 -26.59
N GLY A 619 -29.95 2.59 -25.30
CA GLY A 619 -30.46 1.31 -24.77
C GLY A 619 -29.40 0.23 -24.57
N ASP A 620 -28.15 0.49 -24.95
CA ASP A 620 -26.99 -0.40 -24.77
C ASP A 620 -26.02 0.10 -23.67
N GLY A 621 -26.45 1.05 -22.84
CA GLY A 621 -25.62 1.72 -21.84
C GLY A 621 -24.81 2.92 -22.37
N THR A 622 -24.89 3.22 -23.67
CA THR A 622 -24.26 4.40 -24.28
C THR A 622 -25.27 5.52 -24.59
N TRP A 623 -24.74 6.73 -24.81
CA TRP A 623 -25.50 7.95 -25.04
C TRP A 623 -25.13 8.61 -26.37
N SER A 624 -26.15 8.88 -27.19
CA SER A 624 -26.01 9.71 -28.38
C SER A 624 -25.99 11.18 -27.98
N ILE A 625 -24.79 11.76 -27.87
CA ILE A 625 -24.60 13.20 -27.59
C ILE A 625 -24.42 13.94 -28.92
N LYS A 626 -25.38 14.79 -29.30
CA LYS A 626 -25.45 15.43 -30.62
C LYS A 626 -25.37 16.95 -30.52
N ASN A 627 -24.58 17.57 -31.40
CA ASN A 627 -24.60 19.02 -31.56
C ASN A 627 -25.83 19.46 -32.36
N VAL A 628 -26.55 20.48 -31.88
CA VAL A 628 -27.78 20.97 -32.52
C VAL A 628 -27.48 21.70 -33.83
N GLY A 629 -26.41 22.50 -33.88
CA GLY A 629 -26.08 23.31 -35.06
C GLY A 629 -25.71 22.53 -36.32
N ASN A 630 -25.21 21.29 -36.20
CA ASN A 630 -24.80 20.48 -37.35
C ASN A 630 -25.13 18.98 -37.28
N ASN A 631 -25.89 18.54 -36.27
CA ASN A 631 -26.31 17.14 -36.05
C ASN A 631 -25.19 16.11 -35.88
N ARG A 632 -23.94 16.53 -35.66
CA ARG A 632 -22.82 15.61 -35.47
C ARG A 632 -22.86 14.97 -34.07
N VAL A 633 -22.43 13.71 -33.99
CA VAL A 633 -22.49 12.86 -32.80
C VAL A 633 -21.10 12.73 -32.17
N MET A 634 -21.01 12.88 -30.86
CA MET A 634 -19.78 12.64 -30.12
C MET A 634 -19.54 11.14 -29.94
N ALA A 635 -18.33 10.68 -30.27
CA ALA A 635 -17.92 9.28 -30.10
C ALA A 635 -16.41 9.16 -29.90
N TYR A 636 -15.99 8.11 -29.19
CA TYR A 636 -14.60 7.65 -29.17
C TYR A 636 -14.30 6.89 -30.46
N SER A 637 -13.13 7.12 -31.07
CA SER A 637 -12.68 6.36 -32.24
C SER A 637 -11.38 5.63 -31.93
N SER A 638 -11.40 4.29 -31.97
CA SER A 638 -10.18 3.49 -31.77
C SER A 638 -9.17 3.63 -32.92
N ASN A 639 -9.59 4.13 -34.08
CA ASN A 639 -8.68 4.48 -35.18
C ASN A 639 -7.75 5.65 -34.82
N TYR A 640 -8.22 6.57 -33.97
CA TYR A 640 -7.51 7.81 -33.65
C TYR A 640 -7.15 7.94 -32.15
N GLY A 641 -7.63 7.04 -31.30
CA GLY A 641 -7.36 7.07 -29.86
C GLY A 641 -7.89 8.32 -29.17
N SER A 642 -8.99 8.91 -29.66
CA SER A 642 -9.56 10.15 -29.11
C SER A 642 -11.06 10.24 -29.37
N PHE A 643 -11.75 11.12 -28.62
CA PHE A 643 -13.13 11.47 -28.91
C PHE A 643 -13.21 12.62 -29.92
N GLY A 644 -14.10 12.46 -30.89
CA GLY A 644 -14.45 13.46 -31.88
C GLY A 644 -15.97 13.60 -32.03
N VAL A 645 -16.40 14.53 -32.88
CA VAL A 645 -17.80 14.85 -33.15
C VAL A 645 -18.07 14.67 -34.64
N TYR A 646 -18.67 13.54 -35.01
CA TYR A 646 -18.69 13.02 -36.38
C TYR A 646 -20.07 13.15 -37.05
N GLU A 647 -20.10 13.32 -38.37
CA GLU A 647 -21.36 13.31 -39.15
C GLU A 647 -22.01 11.93 -39.22
N SER A 648 -21.19 10.88 -39.18
CA SER A 648 -21.61 9.49 -39.14
C SER A 648 -20.58 8.67 -38.39
N LEU A 649 -21.02 7.62 -37.71
CA LEU A 649 -20.17 6.73 -36.93
C LEU A 649 -19.74 5.54 -37.79
N GLY A 650 -18.43 5.25 -37.80
CA GLY A 650 -17.86 4.05 -38.38
C GLY A 650 -17.92 2.85 -37.43
N ALA A 651 -17.46 1.69 -37.90
CA ALA A 651 -17.49 0.44 -37.12
C ALA A 651 -16.60 0.47 -35.85
N ASN A 652 -15.64 1.39 -35.80
CA ASN A 652 -14.67 1.54 -34.72
C ASN A 652 -15.00 2.75 -33.82
N ASP A 653 -16.15 3.39 -34.03
CA ASP A 653 -16.58 4.55 -33.27
C ASP A 653 -17.66 4.15 -32.26
N VAL A 654 -17.49 4.55 -31.00
CA VAL A 654 -18.33 4.14 -29.88
C VAL A 654 -18.87 5.38 -29.16
N CYS A 655 -20.20 5.47 -29.03
CA CYS A 655 -20.84 6.50 -28.22
C CYS A 655 -20.43 6.37 -26.74
N PRO A 656 -20.27 7.48 -26.00
CA PRO A 656 -19.87 7.40 -24.60
C PRO A 656 -20.97 6.82 -23.71
N SER A 657 -20.59 6.04 -22.70
CA SER A 657 -21.36 5.88 -21.48
C SER A 657 -21.17 7.12 -20.60
N LEU A 658 -22.18 7.45 -19.78
CA LEU A 658 -22.13 8.60 -18.88
C LEU A 658 -21.94 8.13 -17.45
N TYR A 659 -21.04 8.79 -16.73
CA TYR A 659 -20.92 8.65 -15.28
C TYR A 659 -21.08 10.03 -14.64
N ILE A 660 -22.04 10.19 -13.74
CA ILE A 660 -22.38 11.46 -13.11
C ILE A 660 -21.58 11.67 -11.84
N LEU A 661 -21.06 12.88 -11.62
CA LEU A 661 -20.36 13.25 -10.40
C LEU A 661 -21.35 13.18 -9.22
N GLY A 662 -20.95 12.48 -8.17
CA GLY A 662 -21.66 12.42 -6.89
C GLY A 662 -21.69 13.79 -6.23
N GLU A 663 -22.90 14.23 -5.90
CA GLU A 663 -23.21 15.41 -5.09
C GLU A 663 -24.06 14.99 -3.89
#